data_AF-J2B304-F1
#
_entry.id   AF-J2B304-F1
#
_cell.length_a   1.000
_cell.length_b   1.000
_cell.length_c   1.000
_cell.angle_alpha   90.00
_cell.angle_beta   90.00
_cell.angle_gamma   90.00
#
_symmetry.space_group_name_H-M   'P 1'
#
loop_
_entity.id
_entity.type
_entity.pdbx_description
1 polymer ?
#
loop_
_entity_poly.entity_id
_entity_poly.type
_entity_poly.pdbx_seq_one_letter_code
_entity_poly.pdbx_strand_id
1 'polypeptide(L)'
;MANVRQRIVRFLAWIVAAVVTLAVIAIAAVALIVWWLIEPDASQFGNVEDEAKTVHRKVEEFPGAGEPYFAAMDKGLLLPPAAGADYPDEIKEVATATGLDPEAVRKAAIRGQNAWIVWTGGNDRFWDFAARATIGSFDLLKTISSHPTMAYGRDNRFRYLGLVNEPCFDTPKSADPDHWGLWIDQRKKDCATDSFGGNAEADARYPGVQIGSRGTTVKVKDEEKKIPVGSYYGEPTGVMGLRLFPNPDFDSKAAEHWDALRYYTDPSYYNDKDLVRPYRVGMSCAFCHVGPNPINPPKNVESPEFSEISSNPGAQYFWVDRIFFWNTKPRATPGEPAENERNFLFQLFHTNPPGSLDTSLVSTDYMNNPRTMNAVYDVLERLRIGAKTGKEIIKGDEKDNKQAQDYPQTAAFGSLYDKATGTVASMRVLKDGADSVGTLGALNRVYLNIGLFSEEWLLHFRPFLGGQKISPIRIADAEKNSVYWQATEAMTPDMAIFFLVAARADHLKDTPVGEKVLEARDPAEVERGKIVFAENCAACHSSKQPVPAPDLGVDQGICEGGGSGPHYRECWDRYWAWAQSDAFKHGMVDLVTDRVKIDNKSFLDGNYLSTERRVPMDVVRTNACSAIATNGLSGDIWDNFTSSTYKSLPPPHEVTVNHPVSGAATPLQAAGNGRGYLRPPSLVSLWSTAPFLLNNSVGHEDSYYGTDYYNQDYAGGYGAGRGTACPAADAGDPYLPCVENRLAVFDRSIRQMLSPQTRRMDKMTEAPVPGYIYRTSAPSCLIVPAGFVPDKVKPFTGLLNKVAGWAFKKDGSITVGPFPAGFPVNALTNTELLPDNDEESKFANYKRLIANGPALIGAFSELGGQCTPEELADPAVLAKAEKVVRDTKLIDRLVGLSKCPDYVVNGGHTFGADLPQSDKNALISYLKQF
;
A
#
# COMPACT_ATOMS: atom_id res chain seq x y z
N MET A 1 -42.08 10.10 66.44
CA MET A 1 -42.04 10.00 64.96
C MET A 1 -40.86 10.74 64.31
N ALA A 2 -40.44 11.92 64.79
CA ALA A 2 -39.32 12.66 64.19
C ALA A 2 -37.97 11.90 64.14
N ASN A 3 -37.64 11.13 65.19
CA ASN A 3 -36.37 10.40 65.31
C ASN A 3 -36.25 9.20 64.34
N VAL A 4 -37.38 8.58 63.97
CA VAL A 4 -37.43 7.46 63.00
C VAL A 4 -37.24 7.97 61.57
N ARG A 5 -37.91 9.08 61.22
CA ARG A 5 -37.76 9.73 59.91
C ARG A 5 -36.32 10.19 59.66
N GLN A 6 -35.64 10.71 60.68
CA GLN A 6 -34.25 11.15 60.59
C GLN A 6 -33.26 9.97 60.42
N ARG A 7 -33.52 8.82 61.05
CA ARG A 7 -32.74 7.58 60.86
C ARG A 7 -32.95 6.98 59.46
N ILE A 8 -34.18 6.98 58.94
CA ILE A 8 -34.49 6.51 57.58
C ILE A 8 -33.81 7.40 56.54
N VAL A 9 -33.87 8.73 56.69
CA VAL A 9 -33.18 9.67 55.77
C VAL A 9 -31.66 9.46 55.79
N ARG A 10 -31.06 9.27 56.97
CA ARG A 10 -29.62 8.95 57.07
C ARG A 10 -29.27 7.61 56.43
N PHE A 11 -30.09 6.58 56.64
CA PHE A 11 -29.88 5.26 56.03
C PHE A 11 -30.01 5.29 54.50
N LEU A 12 -31.00 5.99 53.96
CA LEU A 12 -31.16 6.20 52.52
C LEU A 12 -30.00 7.04 51.95
N ALA A 13 -29.55 8.09 52.65
CA ALA A 13 -28.39 8.86 52.25
C ALA A 13 -27.10 8.01 52.24
N TRP A 14 -26.92 7.09 53.19
CA TRP A 14 -25.82 6.13 53.21
C TRP A 14 -25.90 5.12 52.05
N ILE A 15 -27.09 4.62 51.71
CA ILE A 15 -27.28 3.74 50.54
C ILE A 15 -26.96 4.50 49.26
N VAL A 16 -27.48 5.72 49.08
CA VAL A 16 -27.19 6.55 47.91
C VAL A 16 -25.70 6.87 47.83
N ALA A 17 -25.07 7.25 48.95
CA ALA A 17 -23.63 7.48 48.99
C ALA A 17 -22.84 6.21 48.62
N ALA A 18 -23.21 5.04 49.14
CA ALA A 18 -22.56 3.78 48.80
C ALA A 18 -22.73 3.41 47.32
N VAL A 19 -23.92 3.58 46.76
CA VAL A 19 -24.20 3.35 45.32
C VAL A 19 -23.41 4.33 44.45
N VAL A 20 -23.36 5.61 44.81
CA VAL A 20 -22.58 6.63 44.09
C VAL A 20 -21.09 6.31 44.19
N THR A 21 -20.57 5.94 45.36
CA THR A 21 -19.17 5.55 45.53
C THR A 21 -18.83 4.30 44.71
N LEU A 22 -19.69 3.28 44.71
CA LEU A 22 -19.49 2.09 43.88
C LEU A 22 -19.53 2.41 42.38
N ALA A 23 -20.43 3.30 41.94
CA ALA A 23 -20.49 3.76 40.57
C ALA A 23 -19.21 4.53 40.17
N VAL A 24 -18.70 5.42 41.04
CA VAL A 24 -17.45 6.15 40.82
C VAL A 24 -16.26 5.20 40.74
N ILE A 25 -16.17 4.21 41.63
CA ILE A 25 -15.12 3.18 41.60
C ILE A 25 -15.20 2.37 40.30
N ALA A 26 -16.41 1.98 39.87
CA ALA A 26 -16.60 1.25 38.62
C ALA A 26 -16.20 2.08 37.40
N ILE A 27 -16.57 3.37 37.35
CA ILE A 27 -16.17 4.30 36.29
C ILE A 27 -14.65 4.46 36.27
N ALA A 28 -14.01 4.65 37.44
CA ALA A 28 -12.56 4.76 37.54
C ALA A 28 -11.86 3.48 37.10
N ALA A 29 -12.37 2.31 37.47
CA ALA A 29 -11.85 1.02 37.05
C ALA A 29 -11.97 0.84 35.52
N VAL A 30 -13.12 1.18 34.93
CA VAL A 30 -13.30 1.15 33.47
C VAL A 30 -12.35 2.12 32.78
N ALA A 31 -12.20 3.34 33.29
CA ALA A 31 -11.28 4.33 32.74
C ALA A 31 -9.82 3.85 32.79
N LEU A 32 -9.39 3.22 33.89
CA LEU A 32 -8.06 2.61 34.02
C LEU A 32 -7.86 1.44 33.04
N ILE A 33 -8.88 0.59 32.85
CA ILE A 33 -8.83 -0.51 31.87
C ILE A 33 -8.72 0.04 30.45
N VAL A 34 -9.54 1.04 30.10
CA VAL A 34 -9.51 1.68 28.77
C VAL A 34 -8.15 2.34 28.54
N TRP A 35 -7.64 3.10 29.52
CA TRP A 35 -6.31 3.70 29.46
C TRP A 35 -5.23 2.66 29.23
N TRP A 36 -5.26 1.55 29.96
CA TRP A 36 -4.30 0.45 29.80
C TRP A 36 -4.41 -0.29 28.45
N LEU A 37 -5.60 -0.33 27.83
CA LEU A 37 -5.78 -0.92 26.50
C LEU A 37 -5.28 0.00 25.36
N ILE A 38 -5.22 1.30 25.62
CA ILE A 38 -4.84 2.34 24.65
C ILE A 38 -3.34 2.64 24.73
N GLU A 39 -2.77 2.77 25.93
CA GLU A 39 -1.35 3.12 26.05
C GLU A 39 -0.45 1.92 25.72
N PRO A 40 0.58 2.11 24.87
CA PRO A 40 1.59 1.09 24.65
C PRO A 40 2.47 0.88 25.88
N ASP A 41 3.10 -0.29 25.99
CA ASP A 41 4.13 -0.55 27.01
C ASP A 41 5.45 0.11 26.61
N ALA A 42 5.53 1.43 26.83
CA ALA A 42 6.71 2.23 26.50
C ALA A 42 8.01 1.79 27.23
N SER A 43 7.92 0.90 28.23
CA SER A 43 9.10 0.34 28.89
C SER A 43 9.91 -0.59 27.99
N GLN A 44 9.27 -1.15 26.96
CA GLN A 44 9.91 -2.07 26.02
C GLN A 44 10.61 -1.35 24.86
N PHE A 45 10.25 -0.10 24.58
CA PHE A 45 10.78 0.66 23.45
C PHE A 45 12.32 0.78 23.52
N GLY A 46 12.98 0.47 22.41
CA GLY A 46 14.44 0.50 22.27
C GLY A 46 15.19 -0.57 23.06
N ASN A 47 14.47 -1.56 23.62
CA ASN A 47 15.02 -2.61 24.48
C ASN A 47 14.78 -4.04 23.95
N VAL A 48 14.14 -4.21 22.80
CA VAL A 48 13.98 -5.52 22.13
C VAL A 48 14.96 -5.66 20.98
N GLU A 49 15.54 -6.85 20.83
CA GLU A 49 16.48 -7.18 19.76
C GLU A 49 15.80 -8.00 18.67
N ASP A 50 16.25 -7.87 17.42
CA ASP A 50 15.76 -8.74 16.33
C ASP A 50 16.31 -10.16 16.41
N GLU A 51 15.66 -11.10 15.70
CA GLU A 51 16.05 -12.53 15.74
C GLU A 51 17.54 -12.75 15.44
N ALA A 52 18.14 -12.02 14.49
CA ALA A 52 19.56 -12.14 14.17
C ALA A 52 20.47 -11.71 15.33
N LYS A 53 20.15 -10.59 15.98
CA LYS A 53 20.93 -10.05 17.10
C LYS A 53 20.85 -10.92 18.34
N THR A 54 19.68 -11.51 18.62
CA THR A 54 19.49 -12.40 19.79
C THR A 54 20.43 -13.62 19.78
N VAL A 55 20.85 -14.08 18.59
CA VAL A 55 21.82 -15.17 18.42
C VAL A 55 23.21 -14.67 18.03
N HIS A 56 23.49 -13.39 18.29
CA HIS A 56 24.79 -12.74 18.14
C HIS A 56 25.36 -12.72 16.72
N ARG A 57 24.50 -12.78 15.69
CA ARG A 57 24.92 -12.49 14.32
C ARG A 57 25.27 -11.01 14.18
N LYS A 58 26.16 -10.71 13.23
CA LYS A 58 26.61 -9.35 12.94
C LYS A 58 26.26 -8.94 11.51
N VAL A 59 26.22 -7.63 11.26
CA VAL A 59 25.88 -7.08 9.93
C VAL A 59 26.81 -7.56 8.82
N GLU A 60 28.08 -7.81 9.11
CA GLU A 60 29.05 -8.30 8.12
C GLU A 60 28.73 -9.71 7.62
N GLU A 61 27.89 -10.45 8.34
CA GLU A 61 27.41 -11.79 7.97
C GLU A 61 26.14 -11.76 7.10
N PHE A 62 25.67 -10.56 6.72
CA PHE A 62 24.54 -10.34 5.80
C PHE A 62 24.97 -9.49 4.59
N PRO A 63 25.96 -9.92 3.79
CA PRO A 63 26.33 -9.19 2.58
C PRO A 63 25.18 -9.15 1.56
N GLY A 64 25.09 -8.04 0.82
CA GLY A 64 24.20 -7.93 -0.33
C GLY A 64 24.59 -8.93 -1.43
N ALA A 65 23.60 -9.61 -2.01
CA ALA A 65 23.82 -10.67 -2.99
C ALA A 65 24.25 -10.13 -4.36
N GLY A 66 25.32 -10.68 -4.95
CA GLY A 66 25.97 -10.16 -6.15
C GLY A 66 25.68 -10.93 -7.44
N GLU A 67 24.84 -11.96 -7.36
CA GLU A 67 24.53 -12.87 -8.45
C GLU A 67 23.59 -12.20 -9.45
N PRO A 68 23.87 -12.27 -10.77
CA PRO A 68 23.05 -11.63 -11.80
C PRO A 68 21.79 -12.46 -12.14
N TYR A 69 21.11 -13.03 -11.13
CA TYR A 69 19.98 -13.94 -11.33
C TYR A 69 18.80 -13.25 -12.05
N PHE A 70 18.51 -12.00 -11.67
CA PHE A 70 17.43 -11.19 -12.26
C PHE A 70 17.89 -10.24 -13.37
N ALA A 71 19.14 -10.36 -13.83
CA ALA A 71 19.75 -9.37 -14.73
C ALA A 71 19.07 -9.23 -16.10
N ALA A 72 18.27 -10.23 -16.51
CA ALA A 72 17.47 -10.19 -17.73
C ALA A 72 16.19 -9.35 -17.62
N MET A 73 15.72 -9.07 -16.40
CA MET A 73 14.63 -8.11 -16.15
C MET A 73 15.07 -6.69 -16.53
N ASP A 74 14.13 -5.75 -16.51
CA ASP A 74 14.44 -4.31 -16.63
C ASP A 74 15.26 -3.99 -17.90
N LYS A 75 14.75 -4.51 -19.03
CA LYS A 75 15.34 -4.37 -20.38
C LYS A 75 16.70 -5.05 -20.55
N GLY A 76 17.11 -5.91 -19.60
CA GLY A 76 18.38 -6.61 -19.65
C GLY A 76 19.60 -5.70 -19.42
N LEU A 77 19.41 -4.50 -18.85
CA LEU A 77 20.46 -3.49 -18.69
C LEU A 77 21.65 -3.97 -17.84
N LEU A 78 21.44 -4.98 -16.98
CA LEU A 78 22.45 -5.49 -16.06
C LEU A 78 23.17 -6.75 -16.57
N LEU A 79 22.77 -7.26 -17.74
CA LEU A 79 23.49 -8.33 -18.42
C LEU A 79 24.92 -7.86 -18.75
N PRO A 80 25.92 -8.75 -18.68
CA PRO A 80 27.27 -8.39 -19.09
C PRO A 80 27.27 -8.01 -20.59
N PRO A 81 28.01 -6.95 -20.98
CA PRO A 81 28.16 -6.63 -22.39
C PRO A 81 28.85 -7.79 -23.13
N ALA A 82 28.55 -7.95 -24.41
CA ALA A 82 29.28 -8.89 -25.27
C ALA A 82 30.78 -8.53 -25.27
N ALA A 83 31.66 -9.53 -25.49
CA ALA A 83 33.10 -9.29 -25.47
C ALA A 83 33.49 -8.20 -26.48
N GLY A 84 34.07 -7.09 -25.99
CA GLY A 84 34.45 -5.93 -26.79
C GLY A 84 33.32 -4.94 -27.10
N ALA A 85 32.09 -5.18 -26.63
CA ALA A 85 31.00 -4.20 -26.67
C ALA A 85 31.09 -3.22 -25.50
N ASP A 86 30.55 -2.01 -25.71
CA ASP A 86 30.43 -0.98 -24.69
C ASP A 86 29.26 -1.26 -23.74
N TYR A 87 29.26 -0.62 -22.56
CA TYR A 87 28.13 -0.68 -21.63
C TYR A 87 26.93 0.13 -22.16
N PRO A 88 25.69 -0.23 -21.75
CA PRO A 88 24.51 0.58 -22.00
C PRO A 88 24.68 2.05 -21.58
N ASP A 89 24.04 2.97 -22.30
CA ASP A 89 24.14 4.41 -22.04
C ASP A 89 23.67 4.77 -20.63
N GLU A 90 22.70 4.04 -20.09
CA GLU A 90 22.20 4.18 -18.73
C GLU A 90 23.28 3.92 -17.68
N ILE A 91 24.09 2.88 -17.87
CA ILE A 91 25.22 2.58 -16.98
C ILE A 91 26.30 3.65 -17.10
N LYS A 92 26.60 4.09 -18.33
CA LYS A 92 27.61 5.14 -18.58
C LYS A 92 27.20 6.50 -18.00
N GLU A 93 25.91 6.85 -18.05
CA GLU A 93 25.38 8.07 -17.44
C GLU A 93 25.56 8.01 -15.92
N VAL A 94 25.22 6.90 -15.28
CA VAL A 94 25.38 6.73 -13.83
C VAL A 94 26.86 6.69 -13.44
N ALA A 95 27.71 6.04 -14.23
CA ALA A 95 29.17 6.05 -14.05
C ALA A 95 29.73 7.48 -14.08
N THR A 96 29.26 8.28 -15.04
CA THR A 96 29.63 9.71 -15.14
C THR A 96 29.13 10.51 -13.92
N ALA A 97 27.88 10.29 -13.50
CA ALA A 97 27.28 11.00 -12.38
C ALA A 97 27.91 10.64 -11.02
N THR A 98 28.42 9.41 -10.88
CA THR A 98 28.98 8.89 -9.62
C THR A 98 30.51 8.92 -9.58
N GLY A 99 31.17 9.02 -10.74
CA GLY A 99 32.62 8.84 -10.87
C GLY A 99 33.09 7.39 -10.74
N LEU A 100 32.16 6.42 -10.71
CA LEU A 100 32.48 4.99 -10.63
C LEU A 100 32.81 4.42 -12.02
N ASP A 101 33.58 3.33 -12.04
CA ASP A 101 33.76 2.53 -13.25
C ASP A 101 32.42 1.90 -13.69
N PRO A 102 32.11 1.83 -15.01
CA PRO A 102 30.87 1.21 -15.49
C PRO A 102 30.59 -0.21 -14.96
N GLU A 103 31.60 -1.05 -14.79
CA GLU A 103 31.43 -2.39 -14.22
C GLU A 103 31.12 -2.32 -12.72
N ALA A 104 31.68 -1.35 -12.00
CA ALA A 104 31.36 -1.12 -10.59
C ALA A 104 29.90 -0.67 -10.44
N VAL A 105 29.41 0.20 -11.33
CA VAL A 105 28.00 0.59 -11.41
C VAL A 105 27.12 -0.63 -11.68
N ARG A 106 27.44 -1.45 -12.68
CA ARG A 106 26.67 -2.66 -13.00
C ARG A 106 26.60 -3.62 -11.82
N LYS A 107 27.72 -3.89 -11.15
CA LYS A 107 27.77 -4.77 -9.97
C LYS A 107 27.01 -4.21 -8.77
N ALA A 108 27.09 -2.89 -8.54
CA ALA A 108 26.28 -2.23 -7.52
C ALA A 108 24.78 -2.33 -7.84
N ALA A 109 24.40 -2.07 -9.09
CA ALA A 109 23.02 -2.22 -9.54
C ALA A 109 22.51 -3.67 -9.42
N ILE A 110 23.33 -4.70 -9.63
CA ILE A 110 22.93 -6.11 -9.37
C ILE A 110 22.64 -6.34 -7.89
N ARG A 111 23.51 -5.87 -6.99
CA ARG A 111 23.25 -5.98 -5.54
C ARG A 111 21.98 -5.23 -5.13
N GLY A 112 21.76 -4.05 -5.71
CA GLY A 112 20.55 -3.26 -5.51
C GLY A 112 19.28 -3.95 -6.04
N GLN A 113 19.36 -4.55 -7.22
CA GLN A 113 18.25 -5.32 -7.82
C GLN A 113 17.91 -6.52 -6.93
N ASN A 114 18.92 -7.26 -6.45
CA ASN A 114 18.69 -8.40 -5.56
C ASN A 114 18.12 -7.97 -4.21
N ALA A 115 18.56 -6.85 -3.64
CA ALA A 115 17.93 -6.29 -2.44
C ALA A 115 16.45 -5.98 -2.69
N TRP A 116 16.13 -5.28 -3.79
CA TRP A 116 14.74 -4.96 -4.14
C TRP A 116 13.85 -6.20 -4.35
N ILE A 117 14.40 -7.25 -4.98
CA ILE A 117 13.62 -8.42 -5.41
C ILE A 117 13.52 -9.52 -4.36
N VAL A 118 14.54 -9.77 -3.54
CA VAL A 118 14.56 -10.94 -2.63
C VAL A 118 14.90 -10.62 -1.17
N TRP A 119 15.39 -9.43 -0.83
CA TRP A 119 15.65 -9.11 0.58
C TRP A 119 14.34 -8.88 1.35
N THR A 120 14.13 -9.68 2.41
CA THR A 120 12.95 -9.60 3.27
C THR A 120 13.27 -9.02 4.65
N GLY A 121 14.55 -8.97 5.04
CA GLY A 121 15.01 -8.38 6.30
C GLY A 121 14.34 -8.96 7.56
N GLY A 122 14.10 -10.27 7.58
CA GLY A 122 13.49 -10.97 8.71
C GLY A 122 11.98 -10.68 8.90
N ASN A 123 11.32 -10.05 7.94
CA ASN A 123 9.90 -9.73 8.05
C ASN A 123 8.97 -10.95 7.94
N ASP A 124 9.49 -12.16 7.70
CA ASP A 124 8.72 -13.40 7.78
C ASP A 124 8.06 -13.57 9.16
N ARG A 125 8.69 -13.04 10.21
CA ARG A 125 8.10 -12.91 11.54
C ARG A 125 6.84 -12.04 11.55
N PHE A 126 6.87 -10.87 10.91
CA PHE A 126 5.72 -9.98 10.85
C PHE A 126 4.54 -10.61 10.13
N TRP A 127 4.80 -11.23 8.97
CA TRP A 127 3.74 -11.82 8.17
C TRP A 127 3.15 -13.09 8.80
N ASP A 128 3.94 -13.84 9.58
CA ASP A 128 3.41 -14.91 10.45
C ASP A 128 2.53 -14.35 11.59
N PHE A 129 2.94 -13.24 12.22
CA PHE A 129 2.10 -12.53 13.18
C PHE A 129 0.80 -12.04 12.54
N ALA A 130 0.86 -11.45 11.35
CA ALA A 130 -0.31 -10.96 10.63
C ALA A 130 -1.31 -12.09 10.35
N ALA A 131 -0.86 -13.27 9.96
CA ALA A 131 -1.73 -14.43 9.77
C ALA A 131 -2.43 -14.88 11.08
N ARG A 132 -1.83 -14.62 12.25
CA ARG A 132 -2.44 -14.89 13.57
C ARG A 132 -3.29 -13.74 14.12
N ALA A 133 -3.14 -12.54 13.59
CA ALA A 133 -3.79 -11.33 14.07
C ALA A 133 -4.99 -10.86 13.21
N THR A 134 -5.11 -11.36 11.98
CA THR A 134 -6.11 -10.94 10.98
C THR A 134 -7.36 -11.83 10.95
N ILE A 135 -7.69 -12.48 12.06
CA ILE A 135 -9.02 -13.07 12.26
C ILE A 135 -9.33 -14.20 11.22
N GLY A 136 -8.27 -14.82 10.68
CA GLY A 136 -8.35 -15.94 9.72
C GLY A 136 -8.50 -15.52 8.24
N SER A 137 -8.52 -14.22 7.93
CA SER A 137 -8.67 -13.74 6.56
C SER A 137 -7.38 -13.80 5.74
N PHE A 138 -6.23 -13.54 6.36
CA PHE A 138 -4.94 -13.40 5.68
C PHE A 138 -3.98 -14.54 6.05
N ASP A 139 -3.33 -15.15 5.06
CA ASP A 139 -2.22 -16.10 5.26
C ASP A 139 -1.39 -16.24 3.98
N LEU A 140 -0.17 -15.67 3.94
CA LEU A 140 0.70 -15.73 2.75
C LEU A 140 1.10 -17.17 2.37
N LEU A 141 1.19 -18.08 3.34
CA LEU A 141 1.52 -19.49 3.05
C LEU A 141 0.38 -20.16 2.27
N LYS A 142 -0.86 -19.69 2.44
CA LYS A 142 -1.99 -20.07 1.59
C LYS A 142 -2.01 -19.32 0.28
N THR A 143 -1.63 -18.04 0.27
CA THR A 143 -1.59 -17.22 -0.97
C THR A 143 -0.61 -17.77 -2.02
N ILE A 144 0.53 -18.34 -1.61
CA ILE A 144 1.49 -18.96 -2.53
C ILE A 144 1.11 -20.37 -2.99
N SER A 145 0.13 -20.99 -2.35
CA SER A 145 -0.25 -22.38 -2.59
C SER A 145 -0.97 -22.58 -3.93
N SER A 146 -0.87 -23.80 -4.46
CA SER A 146 -1.66 -24.29 -5.60
C SER A 146 -2.56 -25.46 -5.19
N HIS A 147 -3.04 -25.49 -3.94
CA HIS A 147 -3.91 -26.56 -3.44
C HIS A 147 -5.23 -26.63 -4.23
N PRO A 148 -5.73 -27.82 -4.64
CA PRO A 148 -6.90 -27.95 -5.53
C PRO A 148 -8.23 -27.40 -4.99
N THR A 149 -8.33 -27.10 -3.69
CA THR A 149 -9.54 -26.51 -3.09
C THR A 149 -9.56 -24.98 -3.14
N MET A 150 -8.47 -24.35 -3.58
CA MET A 150 -8.38 -22.90 -3.75
C MET A 150 -8.89 -22.48 -5.13
N ALA A 151 -9.39 -21.24 -5.23
CA ALA A 151 -9.83 -20.67 -6.51
C ALA A 151 -8.66 -20.27 -7.42
N TYR A 152 -7.44 -20.26 -6.87
CA TYR A 152 -6.21 -19.90 -7.54
C TYR A 152 -5.13 -20.99 -7.36
N GLY A 153 -4.16 -20.96 -8.25
CA GLY A 153 -2.90 -21.70 -8.21
C GLY A 153 -1.99 -21.15 -9.30
N ARG A 154 -0.82 -21.75 -9.52
CA ARG A 154 0.17 -21.24 -10.49
C ARG A 154 -0.41 -20.95 -11.87
N ASP A 155 -1.29 -21.82 -12.37
CA ASP A 155 -1.81 -21.75 -13.74
C ASP A 155 -2.87 -20.65 -13.97
N ASN A 156 -3.29 -19.92 -12.94
CA ASN A 156 -4.19 -18.76 -13.03
C ASN A 156 -3.86 -17.65 -12.03
N ARG A 157 -2.67 -17.68 -11.43
CA ARG A 157 -2.27 -16.84 -10.30
C ARG A 157 -2.26 -15.37 -10.67
N PHE A 158 -1.70 -15.02 -11.83
CA PHE A 158 -1.69 -13.65 -12.31
C PHE A 158 -3.12 -13.17 -12.60
N ARG A 159 -3.91 -13.97 -13.31
CA ARG A 159 -5.29 -13.61 -13.69
C ARG A 159 -6.19 -13.42 -12.47
N TYR A 160 -6.04 -14.26 -11.46
CA TYR A 160 -6.89 -14.27 -10.27
C TYR A 160 -6.39 -13.30 -9.19
N LEU A 161 -5.10 -13.34 -8.85
CA LEU A 161 -4.52 -12.55 -7.75
C LEU A 161 -3.76 -11.31 -8.23
N GLY A 162 -3.27 -11.30 -9.48
CA GLY A 162 -2.37 -10.25 -9.97
C GLY A 162 -0.91 -10.44 -9.56
N LEU A 163 -0.57 -11.61 -9.02
CA LEU A 163 0.78 -11.93 -8.60
C LEU A 163 1.59 -12.51 -9.76
N VAL A 164 2.85 -12.09 -9.88
CA VAL A 164 3.75 -12.54 -10.94
C VAL A 164 4.40 -13.86 -10.55
N ASN A 165 4.23 -14.89 -11.38
CA ASN A 165 4.92 -16.16 -11.23
C ASN A 165 6.43 -15.97 -11.46
N GLU A 166 7.24 -16.54 -10.58
CA GLU A 166 8.67 -16.67 -10.83
C GLU A 166 8.90 -17.67 -11.98
N PRO A 167 9.73 -17.34 -12.99
CA PRO A 167 10.13 -18.29 -14.03
C PRO A 167 10.80 -19.53 -13.43
N CYS A 168 10.91 -20.61 -14.21
CA CYS A 168 11.57 -21.87 -13.78
C CYS A 168 10.87 -22.70 -12.68
N PHE A 169 9.55 -22.56 -12.54
CA PHE A 169 8.72 -23.40 -11.67
C PHE A 169 7.57 -24.08 -12.43
N ASP A 170 7.14 -25.23 -11.92
CA ASP A 170 5.98 -26.02 -12.34
C ASP A 170 4.92 -26.05 -11.22
N THR A 171 3.65 -26.19 -11.61
CA THR A 171 2.53 -26.42 -10.68
C THR A 171 2.75 -27.72 -9.90
N PRO A 172 2.54 -27.75 -8.57
CA PRO A 172 2.65 -28.99 -7.80
C PRO A 172 1.55 -29.98 -8.20
N LYS A 173 1.94 -31.24 -8.40
CA LYS A 173 1.01 -32.32 -8.80
C LYS A 173 0.39 -33.06 -7.62
N SER A 174 0.98 -32.93 -6.44
CA SER A 174 0.54 -33.53 -5.19
C SER A 174 1.06 -32.71 -4.01
N ALA A 175 0.59 -33.02 -2.81
CA ALA A 175 1.21 -32.56 -1.57
C ALA A 175 2.70 -32.92 -1.57
N ASP A 176 3.56 -31.98 -1.20
CA ASP A 176 5.01 -32.15 -1.19
C ASP A 176 5.48 -32.64 0.20
N PRO A 177 5.97 -33.89 0.34
CA PRO A 177 6.43 -34.42 1.62
C PRO A 177 7.65 -33.68 2.20
N ASP A 178 8.52 -33.14 1.34
CA ASP A 178 9.70 -32.40 1.76
C ASP A 178 9.27 -31.09 2.43
N HIS A 179 8.23 -30.46 1.88
CA HIS A 179 7.55 -29.27 2.41
C HIS A 179 6.33 -29.57 3.29
N TRP A 180 6.39 -30.65 4.08
CA TRP A 180 5.38 -30.93 5.12
C TRP A 180 3.94 -31.08 4.62
N GLY A 181 3.78 -31.56 3.38
CA GLY A 181 2.48 -31.76 2.74
C GLY A 181 1.86 -30.50 2.15
N LEU A 182 2.60 -29.39 2.09
CA LEU A 182 2.16 -28.17 1.42
C LEU A 182 2.13 -28.34 -0.11
N TRP A 183 1.39 -27.47 -0.79
CA TRP A 183 1.26 -27.45 -2.25
C TRP A 183 1.98 -26.23 -2.81
N ILE A 184 3.31 -26.23 -2.72
CA ILE A 184 4.19 -25.14 -3.18
C ILE A 184 4.69 -25.47 -4.59
N ASP A 185 4.82 -24.44 -5.43
CA ASP A 185 5.36 -24.55 -6.79
C ASP A 185 6.74 -25.25 -6.78
N GLN A 186 6.95 -26.14 -7.75
CA GLN A 186 8.10 -27.03 -7.79
C GLN A 186 9.12 -26.53 -8.80
N ARG A 187 10.37 -26.40 -8.39
CA ARG A 187 11.42 -25.88 -9.26
C ARG A 187 11.73 -26.85 -10.41
N LYS A 188 11.82 -26.34 -11.63
CA LYS A 188 12.12 -27.12 -12.83
C LYS A 188 13.55 -27.68 -12.77
N LYS A 189 13.70 -28.96 -13.12
CA LYS A 189 14.98 -29.69 -13.04
C LYS A 189 16.02 -29.23 -14.08
N ASP A 190 15.55 -28.72 -15.21
CA ASP A 190 16.37 -28.22 -16.31
C ASP A 190 16.77 -26.73 -16.14
N CYS A 191 16.30 -26.07 -15.08
CA CYS A 191 16.74 -24.72 -14.73
C CYS A 191 17.92 -24.72 -13.76
N ALA A 192 18.87 -23.77 -13.95
CA ALA A 192 19.94 -23.47 -13.00
C ALA A 192 19.38 -23.26 -11.59
N THR A 193 20.03 -23.74 -10.52
CA THR A 193 19.61 -23.60 -9.10
C THR A 193 19.36 -22.15 -8.69
N ASP A 194 18.56 -21.92 -7.63
CA ASP A 194 18.33 -20.57 -7.13
C ASP A 194 19.61 -20.05 -6.47
N SER A 195 19.93 -18.79 -6.72
CA SER A 195 21.17 -18.18 -6.22
C SER A 195 21.12 -17.83 -4.73
N PHE A 196 19.92 -17.79 -4.14
CA PHE A 196 19.70 -17.15 -2.85
C PHE A 196 19.30 -18.12 -1.73
N GLY A 197 18.56 -19.21 -2.01
CA GLY A 197 18.23 -20.21 -0.99
C GLY A 197 17.52 -21.46 -1.51
N GLY A 198 17.21 -22.38 -0.59
CA GLY A 198 16.49 -23.64 -0.90
C GLY A 198 17.38 -24.72 -1.52
N ASN A 199 18.70 -24.51 -1.50
CA ASN A 199 19.67 -25.48 -1.98
C ASN A 199 21.01 -25.31 -1.24
N ALA A 200 21.79 -26.38 -1.18
CA ALA A 200 22.98 -26.44 -0.31
C ALA A 200 24.04 -25.38 -0.64
N GLU A 201 24.20 -24.99 -1.91
CA GLU A 201 25.19 -23.99 -2.31
C GLU A 201 24.77 -22.58 -1.86
N ALA A 202 23.52 -22.20 -2.14
CA ALA A 202 23.00 -20.90 -1.76
C ALA A 202 22.88 -20.76 -0.23
N ASP A 203 22.40 -21.80 0.46
CA ASP A 203 22.28 -21.81 1.92
C ASP A 203 23.65 -21.74 2.61
N ALA A 204 24.71 -22.30 2.00
CA ALA A 204 26.08 -22.16 2.53
C ALA A 204 26.66 -20.76 2.27
N ARG A 205 26.28 -20.12 1.15
CA ARG A 205 26.70 -18.76 0.81
C ARG A 205 26.01 -17.71 1.69
N TYR A 206 24.74 -17.94 2.01
CA TYR A 206 23.88 -17.01 2.74
C TYR A 206 23.24 -17.67 3.97
N PRO A 207 24.05 -18.13 4.94
CA PRO A 207 23.56 -18.95 6.04
C PRO A 207 22.48 -18.23 6.87
N GLY A 208 21.30 -18.84 6.95
CA GLY A 208 20.17 -18.34 7.71
C GLY A 208 20.44 -18.22 9.21
N VAL A 209 19.48 -17.65 9.93
CA VAL A 209 19.59 -17.44 11.38
C VAL A 209 19.13 -18.67 12.12
N GLN A 210 20.05 -19.34 12.84
CA GLN A 210 19.77 -20.53 13.63
C GLN A 210 19.13 -20.13 14.97
N ILE A 211 17.80 -20.10 15.00
CA ILE A 211 16.99 -19.75 16.18
C ILE A 211 15.82 -20.72 16.34
N GLY A 212 15.43 -21.00 17.60
CA GLY A 212 14.37 -21.96 17.91
C GLY A 212 14.63 -23.33 17.29
N SER A 213 13.69 -23.81 16.50
CA SER A 213 13.73 -25.12 15.85
C SER A 213 14.57 -25.16 14.56
N ARG A 214 15.00 -24.00 14.01
CA ARG A 214 15.84 -23.94 12.80
C ARG A 214 17.16 -24.68 13.05
N GLY A 215 17.47 -25.67 12.21
CA GLY A 215 18.67 -26.52 12.35
C GLY A 215 18.55 -27.68 13.34
N THR A 216 17.41 -27.84 14.01
CA THR A 216 17.15 -28.93 14.97
C THR A 216 16.50 -30.14 14.30
N THR A 217 16.35 -31.24 15.04
CA THR A 217 15.58 -32.41 14.63
C THR A 217 14.28 -32.47 15.42
N VAL A 218 13.16 -32.61 14.72
CA VAL A 218 11.83 -32.76 15.32
C VAL A 218 11.32 -34.18 15.15
N LYS A 219 10.52 -34.64 16.11
CA LYS A 219 9.86 -35.96 16.06
C LYS A 219 8.44 -35.82 15.55
N VAL A 220 8.09 -36.63 14.57
CA VAL A 220 6.74 -36.72 14.00
C VAL A 220 6.35 -38.18 14.02
N LYS A 221 5.45 -38.55 14.94
CA LYS A 221 5.16 -39.97 15.23
C LYS A 221 6.48 -40.69 15.58
N ASP A 222 6.85 -41.73 14.83
CA ASP A 222 8.07 -42.51 15.03
C ASP A 222 9.24 -42.08 14.13
N GLU A 223 9.12 -40.97 13.39
CA GLU A 223 10.14 -40.49 12.45
C GLU A 223 10.82 -39.21 12.97
N GLU A 224 12.14 -39.13 12.77
CA GLU A 224 12.94 -37.93 13.05
C GLU A 224 13.17 -37.15 11.75
N LYS A 225 12.72 -35.90 11.69
CA LYS A 225 12.91 -35.01 10.53
C LYS A 225 13.75 -33.80 10.93
N LYS A 226 14.80 -33.51 10.15
CA LYS A 226 15.66 -32.33 10.37
C LYS A 226 14.99 -31.09 9.78
N ILE A 227 14.90 -30.04 10.58
CA ILE A 227 14.51 -28.70 10.12
C ILE A 227 15.78 -28.00 9.60
N PRO A 228 15.81 -27.54 8.33
CA PRO A 228 16.96 -26.78 7.85
C PRO A 228 17.08 -25.43 8.55
N VAL A 229 18.29 -24.88 8.61
CA VAL A 229 18.46 -23.45 8.93
C VAL A 229 18.03 -22.60 7.73
N GLY A 230 18.34 -23.06 6.52
CA GLY A 230 18.05 -22.38 5.27
C GLY A 230 18.96 -21.18 5.03
N SER A 231 18.54 -20.32 4.10
CA SER A 231 19.18 -19.05 3.78
C SER A 231 18.48 -17.86 4.42
N TYR A 232 19.23 -16.78 4.71
CA TYR A 232 18.61 -15.52 5.15
C TYR A 232 17.86 -14.77 4.04
N TYR A 233 18.02 -15.15 2.76
CA TYR A 233 17.14 -14.72 1.67
C TYR A 233 15.92 -15.64 1.47
N GLY A 234 15.86 -16.77 2.20
CA GLY A 234 14.79 -17.75 2.11
C GLY A 234 14.81 -18.55 0.80
N GLU A 235 13.98 -19.58 0.72
CA GLU A 235 13.77 -20.39 -0.48
C GLU A 235 12.73 -19.71 -1.41
N PRO A 236 12.90 -19.75 -2.75
CA PRO A 236 11.90 -19.24 -3.67
C PRO A 236 10.56 -19.97 -3.54
N THR A 237 9.44 -19.24 -3.53
CA THR A 237 8.10 -19.82 -3.44
C THR A 237 7.46 -20.13 -4.80
N GLY A 238 8.09 -19.71 -5.90
CA GLY A 238 7.48 -19.68 -7.24
C GLY A 238 6.67 -18.41 -7.53
N VAL A 239 6.62 -17.46 -6.59
CA VAL A 239 5.99 -16.13 -6.73
C VAL A 239 7.03 -15.05 -6.49
N MET A 240 7.14 -14.09 -7.43
CA MET A 240 8.11 -13.00 -7.33
C MET A 240 7.91 -12.20 -6.03
N GLY A 241 8.99 -12.04 -5.27
CA GLY A 241 9.03 -11.27 -4.02
C GLY A 241 8.50 -11.96 -2.77
N LEU A 242 8.12 -13.25 -2.83
CA LEU A 242 7.77 -14.04 -1.66
C LEU A 242 8.77 -15.19 -1.45
N ARG A 243 9.32 -15.28 -0.24
CA ARG A 243 10.38 -16.23 0.12
C ARG A 243 9.97 -17.07 1.32
N LEU A 244 10.32 -18.35 1.32
CA LEU A 244 9.94 -19.34 2.33
C LEU A 244 11.05 -19.51 3.35
N PHE A 245 10.70 -19.48 4.63
CA PHE A 245 11.64 -19.64 5.75
C PHE A 245 11.13 -20.69 6.72
N PRO A 246 11.95 -21.66 7.17
CA PRO A 246 11.53 -22.60 8.21
C PRO A 246 11.06 -21.84 9.45
N ASN A 247 9.94 -22.23 10.06
CA ASN A 247 9.41 -21.52 11.22
C ASN A 247 10.18 -21.94 12.48
N PRO A 248 10.86 -21.01 13.19
CA PRO A 248 11.61 -21.35 14.41
C PRO A 248 10.70 -21.87 15.54
N ASP A 249 9.40 -21.57 15.51
CA ASP A 249 8.46 -22.08 16.52
C ASP A 249 7.97 -23.51 16.21
N PHE A 250 8.30 -24.08 15.06
CA PHE A 250 7.84 -25.40 14.62
C PHE A 250 8.64 -26.55 15.27
N ASP A 251 8.47 -26.69 16.59
CA ASP A 251 9.08 -27.73 17.40
C ASP A 251 8.41 -29.11 17.21
N SER A 252 8.82 -30.13 18.00
CA SER A 252 8.22 -31.47 17.89
C SER A 252 6.73 -31.51 18.23
N LYS A 253 6.25 -30.64 19.12
CA LYS A 253 4.83 -30.57 19.47
C LYS A 253 4.03 -29.95 18.33
N ALA A 254 4.54 -28.88 17.73
CA ALA A 254 3.96 -28.27 16.54
C ALA A 254 3.94 -29.25 15.37
N ALA A 255 5.04 -29.97 15.15
CA ALA A 255 5.16 -30.95 14.08
C ALA A 255 4.22 -32.16 14.26
N GLU A 256 3.99 -32.61 15.50
CA GLU A 256 2.99 -33.65 15.81
C GLU A 256 1.55 -33.14 15.63
N HIS A 257 1.28 -31.87 15.94
CA HIS A 257 -0.03 -31.26 15.74
C HIS A 257 -0.35 -30.96 14.27
N TRP A 258 0.68 -30.80 13.44
CA TRP A 258 0.55 -30.36 12.05
C TRP A 258 -0.19 -31.37 11.15
N ASP A 259 -1.29 -30.90 10.56
CA ASP A 259 -2.02 -31.58 9.49
C ASP A 259 -2.21 -30.64 8.29
N ALA A 260 -1.48 -30.90 7.21
CA ALA A 260 -1.52 -30.08 6.01
C ALA A 260 -2.86 -30.12 5.29
N LEU A 261 -3.59 -31.24 5.30
CA LEU A 261 -4.88 -31.33 4.63
C LEU A 261 -5.91 -30.48 5.39
N ARG A 262 -5.94 -30.59 6.71
CA ARG A 262 -6.84 -29.79 7.56
C ARG A 262 -6.49 -28.30 7.51
N TYR A 263 -5.22 -27.95 7.37
CA TYR A 263 -4.79 -26.57 7.15
C TYR A 263 -5.50 -25.91 5.95
N TYR A 264 -5.72 -26.67 4.86
CA TYR A 264 -6.44 -26.16 3.68
C TYR A 264 -7.96 -26.31 3.77
N THR A 265 -8.46 -27.32 4.46
CA THR A 265 -9.86 -27.78 4.29
C THR A 265 -10.75 -27.66 5.53
N ASP A 266 -10.19 -27.44 6.73
CA ASP A 266 -10.92 -27.48 7.99
C ASP A 266 -10.85 -26.13 8.73
N PRO A 267 -11.92 -25.30 8.67
CA PRO A 267 -11.97 -24.01 9.38
C PRO A 267 -11.80 -24.11 10.89
N SER A 268 -12.13 -25.25 11.51
CA SER A 268 -11.94 -25.44 12.95
C SER A 268 -10.48 -25.64 13.34
N TYR A 269 -9.64 -26.03 12.36
CA TYR A 269 -8.21 -26.23 12.53
C TYR A 269 -7.41 -24.98 12.13
N TYR A 270 -7.66 -24.42 10.94
CA TYR A 270 -6.86 -23.29 10.47
C TYR A 270 -7.27 -21.93 11.06
N ASN A 271 -8.46 -21.81 11.66
CA ASN A 271 -8.83 -20.61 12.44
C ASN A 271 -8.41 -20.72 13.91
N ASP A 272 -7.30 -21.41 14.16
CA ASP A 272 -6.61 -21.42 15.45
C ASP A 272 -5.40 -20.48 15.39
N LYS A 273 -5.43 -19.41 16.17
CA LYS A 273 -4.32 -18.45 16.25
C LYS A 273 -3.03 -19.09 16.80
N ASP A 274 -3.14 -20.22 17.51
CA ASP A 274 -2.02 -20.92 18.13
C ASP A 274 -1.47 -22.03 17.22
N LEU A 275 -2.04 -22.23 16.02
CA LEU A 275 -1.51 -23.14 15.02
C LEU A 275 -0.15 -22.66 14.52
N VAL A 276 0.89 -23.44 14.79
CA VAL A 276 2.25 -23.18 14.28
C VAL A 276 2.41 -23.87 12.93
N ARG A 277 2.61 -23.07 11.88
CA ARG A 277 2.91 -23.54 10.51
C ARG A 277 4.38 -23.97 10.39
N PRO A 278 4.72 -24.93 9.50
CA PRO A 278 6.10 -25.37 9.29
C PRO A 278 7.02 -24.29 8.71
N TYR A 279 6.44 -23.30 8.03
CA TYR A 279 7.17 -22.21 7.41
C TYR A 279 6.51 -20.87 7.70
N ARG A 280 7.34 -19.82 7.70
CA ARG A 280 6.95 -18.42 7.59
C ARG A 280 7.22 -17.96 6.16
N VAL A 281 6.47 -16.97 5.67
CA VAL A 281 6.68 -16.37 4.35
C VAL A 281 7.15 -14.93 4.54
N GLY A 282 8.35 -14.62 4.04
CA GLY A 282 8.87 -13.27 3.97
C GLY A 282 8.49 -12.59 2.66
N MET A 283 8.39 -11.27 2.71
CA MET A 283 8.00 -10.42 1.59
C MET A 283 9.12 -9.43 1.26
N SER A 284 9.46 -9.25 -0.01
CA SER A 284 10.32 -8.16 -0.47
C SER A 284 9.51 -7.07 -1.17
N CYS A 285 10.15 -5.96 -1.52
CA CYS A 285 9.51 -4.88 -2.27
C CYS A 285 8.94 -5.33 -3.62
N ALA A 286 9.52 -6.38 -4.24
CA ALA A 286 9.03 -6.91 -5.50
C ALA A 286 7.58 -7.38 -5.46
N PHE A 287 7.06 -7.86 -4.32
CA PHE A 287 5.68 -8.32 -4.22
C PHE A 287 4.65 -7.25 -4.62
N CYS A 288 4.96 -5.97 -4.35
CA CYS A 288 4.09 -4.83 -4.64
C CYS A 288 4.52 -4.04 -5.89
N HIS A 289 5.77 -4.19 -6.34
CA HIS A 289 6.36 -3.32 -7.37
C HIS A 289 6.71 -4.03 -8.69
N VAL A 290 6.91 -5.35 -8.67
CA VAL A 290 7.16 -6.12 -9.88
C VAL A 290 5.86 -6.32 -10.66
N GLY A 291 5.94 -6.15 -11.97
CA GLY A 291 4.84 -6.40 -12.88
C GLY A 291 5.30 -6.83 -14.27
N PRO A 292 4.37 -7.20 -15.15
CA PRO A 292 4.67 -7.45 -16.56
C PRO A 292 5.35 -6.24 -17.20
N ASN A 293 6.43 -6.47 -17.95
CA ASN A 293 7.17 -5.44 -18.66
C ASN A 293 6.25 -4.76 -19.70
N PRO A 294 6.00 -3.43 -19.63
CA PRO A 294 5.09 -2.77 -20.57
C PRO A 294 5.52 -2.85 -22.04
N ILE A 295 6.83 -2.78 -22.32
CA ILE A 295 7.35 -2.77 -23.70
C ILE A 295 7.64 -4.18 -24.25
N ASN A 296 7.73 -5.17 -23.38
CA ASN A 296 7.88 -6.58 -23.73
C ASN A 296 6.92 -7.44 -22.88
N PRO A 297 5.60 -7.33 -23.09
CA PRO A 297 4.63 -8.02 -22.24
C PRO A 297 4.74 -9.55 -22.40
N PRO A 298 4.43 -10.34 -21.35
CA PRO A 298 4.54 -11.78 -21.39
C PRO A 298 3.71 -12.43 -22.50
N LYS A 299 4.32 -13.38 -23.22
CA LYS A 299 3.58 -14.23 -24.17
C LYS A 299 2.52 -15.07 -23.48
N ASN A 300 2.76 -15.45 -22.23
CA ASN A 300 1.79 -16.07 -21.33
C ASN A 300 1.97 -15.46 -19.93
N VAL A 301 0.96 -14.77 -19.42
CA VAL A 301 1.03 -14.08 -18.13
C VAL A 301 1.20 -15.03 -16.94
N GLU A 302 0.80 -16.29 -17.09
CA GLU A 302 0.96 -17.33 -16.06
C GLU A 302 2.30 -18.08 -16.19
N SER A 303 3.07 -17.83 -17.24
CA SER A 303 4.39 -18.44 -17.44
C SER A 303 5.33 -17.42 -18.12
N PRO A 304 5.62 -16.29 -17.44
CA PRO A 304 6.48 -15.25 -17.98
C PRO A 304 7.95 -15.70 -18.01
N GLU A 305 8.73 -15.08 -18.89
CA GLU A 305 10.19 -15.11 -18.85
C GLU A 305 10.74 -13.89 -18.09
N PHE A 306 11.96 -13.96 -17.54
CA PHE A 306 12.54 -12.82 -16.80
C PHE A 306 12.60 -11.53 -17.62
N SER A 307 12.86 -11.59 -18.93
CA SER A 307 12.87 -10.41 -19.80
C SER A 307 11.49 -9.79 -20.05
N GLU A 308 10.43 -10.50 -19.71
CA GLU A 308 9.03 -10.06 -19.82
C GLU A 308 8.51 -9.48 -18.49
N ILE A 309 9.37 -9.34 -17.49
CA ILE A 309 9.07 -8.81 -16.15
C ILE A 309 9.90 -7.54 -15.90
N SER A 310 9.32 -6.55 -15.22
CA SER A 310 10.04 -5.35 -14.76
C SER A 310 9.78 -5.05 -13.29
N SER A 311 10.78 -4.46 -12.64
CA SER A 311 10.82 -4.09 -11.23
C SER A 311 10.13 -2.76 -10.91
N ASN A 312 9.83 -1.96 -11.93
CA ASN A 312 9.52 -0.53 -11.80
C ASN A 312 8.07 -0.08 -12.06
N PRO A 313 7.22 -0.77 -12.85
CA PRO A 313 5.91 -0.23 -13.22
C PRO A 313 4.87 -0.25 -12.08
N GLY A 314 5.15 -0.97 -10.98
CA GLY A 314 4.19 -1.26 -9.93
C GLY A 314 3.36 -2.51 -10.27
N ALA A 315 2.84 -3.20 -9.25
CA ALA A 315 1.94 -4.35 -9.45
C ALA A 315 0.53 -3.87 -9.86
N GLN A 316 0.38 -3.37 -11.08
CA GLN A 316 -0.86 -2.72 -11.57
C GLN A 316 -2.09 -3.63 -11.63
N TYR A 317 -1.88 -4.94 -11.56
CA TYR A 317 -2.93 -5.96 -11.66
C TYR A 317 -3.24 -6.62 -10.30
N PHE A 318 -2.68 -6.10 -9.20
CA PHE A 318 -2.74 -6.67 -7.86
C PHE A 318 -4.15 -6.59 -7.24
N TRP A 319 -4.71 -7.73 -6.81
CA TRP A 319 -6.05 -7.83 -6.24
C TRP A 319 -6.03 -8.02 -4.72
N VAL A 320 -6.07 -6.91 -3.97
CA VAL A 320 -5.98 -6.92 -2.50
C VAL A 320 -7.07 -7.76 -1.86
N ASP A 321 -8.30 -7.71 -2.38
CA ASP A 321 -9.45 -8.47 -1.88
C ASP A 321 -9.32 -9.99 -2.03
N ARG A 322 -8.38 -10.46 -2.84
CA ARG A 322 -8.11 -11.90 -3.06
C ARG A 322 -6.80 -12.34 -2.44
N ILE A 323 -5.83 -11.43 -2.34
CA ILE A 323 -4.53 -11.67 -1.72
C ILE A 323 -4.63 -11.59 -0.19
N PHE A 324 -5.33 -10.58 0.33
CA PHE A 324 -5.47 -10.35 1.77
C PHE A 324 -6.70 -11.03 2.39
N PHE A 325 -7.49 -11.70 1.56
CA PHE A 325 -8.53 -12.63 1.95
C PHE A 325 -8.32 -13.97 1.21
N TRP A 326 -7.47 -14.85 1.74
CA TRP A 326 -6.99 -16.03 0.99
C TRP A 326 -8.13 -16.98 0.58
N ASN A 327 -9.18 -17.09 1.39
CA ASN A 327 -10.32 -17.98 1.10
C ASN A 327 -11.37 -17.26 0.26
N THR A 328 -11.01 -16.89 -0.96
CA THR A 328 -11.93 -16.28 -1.91
C THR A 328 -12.50 -17.29 -2.88
N LYS A 329 -13.78 -17.10 -3.22
CA LYS A 329 -14.42 -17.80 -4.33
C LYS A 329 -15.22 -16.81 -5.17
N PRO A 330 -15.27 -17.01 -6.48
CA PRO A 330 -16.21 -16.32 -7.34
C PRO A 330 -17.67 -16.66 -6.99
N ARG A 331 -18.60 -15.82 -7.43
CA ARG A 331 -20.03 -16.12 -7.39
C ARG A 331 -20.33 -17.32 -8.29
N ALA A 332 -21.01 -18.32 -7.76
CA ALA A 332 -21.42 -19.50 -8.53
C ALA A 332 -22.61 -19.20 -9.45
N THR A 333 -23.47 -18.25 -9.06
CA THR A 333 -24.66 -17.83 -9.81
C THR A 333 -24.74 -16.30 -9.82
N PRO A 334 -25.01 -15.66 -10.98
CA PRO A 334 -25.19 -14.21 -11.05
C PRO A 334 -26.25 -13.72 -10.04
N GLY A 335 -25.94 -12.64 -9.33
CA GLY A 335 -26.82 -12.06 -8.31
C GLY A 335 -26.77 -12.72 -6.92
N GLU A 336 -26.24 -13.93 -6.79
CA GLU A 336 -26.05 -14.57 -5.48
C GLU A 336 -24.67 -14.26 -4.91
N PRO A 337 -24.56 -13.69 -3.69
CA PRO A 337 -23.26 -13.41 -3.08
C PRO A 337 -22.42 -14.66 -2.84
N ALA A 338 -21.14 -14.58 -3.17
CA ALA A 338 -20.16 -15.58 -2.77
C ALA A 338 -19.98 -15.60 -1.23
N GLU A 339 -19.41 -16.69 -0.72
CA GLU A 339 -19.21 -16.87 0.73
C GLU A 339 -18.35 -15.74 1.33
N ASN A 340 -17.26 -15.35 0.66
CA ASN A 340 -16.39 -14.25 1.09
C ASN A 340 -17.11 -12.89 1.10
N GLU A 341 -18.06 -12.64 0.19
CA GLU A 341 -18.79 -11.37 0.12
C GLU A 341 -19.68 -11.10 1.34
N ARG A 342 -19.99 -12.14 2.12
CA ARG A 342 -20.74 -12.05 3.37
C ARG A 342 -19.88 -11.58 4.56
N ASN A 343 -18.58 -11.42 4.37
CA ASN A 343 -17.65 -10.94 5.39
C ASN A 343 -17.30 -9.46 5.15
N PHE A 344 -17.48 -8.62 6.18
CA PHE A 344 -17.17 -7.20 6.08
C PHE A 344 -15.68 -6.92 5.87
N LEU A 345 -14.77 -7.78 6.35
CA LEU A 345 -13.33 -7.64 6.07
C LEU A 345 -13.03 -7.83 4.58
N PHE A 346 -13.71 -8.78 3.91
CA PHE A 346 -13.64 -8.88 2.45
C PHE A 346 -14.16 -7.60 1.80
N GLN A 347 -15.30 -7.06 2.26
CA GLN A 347 -15.85 -5.79 1.73
C GLN A 347 -14.89 -4.61 1.88
N LEU A 348 -14.13 -4.56 2.98
CA LEU A 348 -13.05 -3.59 3.18
C LEU A 348 -11.93 -3.78 2.16
N PHE A 349 -11.39 -4.99 2.00
CA PHE A 349 -10.34 -5.21 1.00
C PHE A 349 -10.84 -4.97 -0.43
N HIS A 350 -12.12 -5.26 -0.71
CA HIS A 350 -12.79 -5.02 -1.98
C HIS A 350 -12.95 -3.53 -2.33
N THR A 351 -12.69 -2.61 -1.39
CA THR A 351 -12.61 -1.19 -1.73
C THR A 351 -11.35 -0.83 -2.50
N ASN A 352 -10.38 -1.73 -2.68
CA ASN A 352 -9.13 -1.46 -3.40
C ASN A 352 -9.30 -1.88 -4.87
N PRO A 353 -9.41 -0.93 -5.82
CA PRO A 353 -9.29 -1.24 -7.24
C PRO A 353 -7.98 -2.00 -7.54
N PRO A 354 -7.95 -2.85 -8.58
CA PRO A 354 -6.73 -3.55 -9.00
C PRO A 354 -5.54 -2.60 -9.13
N GLY A 355 -4.39 -2.99 -8.56
CA GLY A 355 -3.18 -2.17 -8.56
C GLY A 355 -3.17 -1.01 -7.56
N SER A 356 -4.16 -0.95 -6.67
CA SER A 356 -4.16 -0.05 -5.52
C SER A 356 -4.20 -0.82 -4.20
N LEU A 357 -3.62 -0.25 -3.16
CA LEU A 357 -3.58 -0.80 -1.80
C LEU A 357 -3.61 0.33 -0.79
N ASP A 358 -4.36 0.16 0.28
CA ASP A 358 -4.21 0.96 1.50
C ASP A 358 -3.18 0.32 2.44
N THR A 359 -1.95 0.84 2.42
CA THR A 359 -0.89 0.37 3.30
C THR A 359 -1.05 0.91 4.73
N SER A 360 -1.83 1.98 4.95
CA SER A 360 -2.06 2.48 6.30
C SER A 360 -2.90 1.49 7.10
N LEU A 361 -3.67 0.58 6.47
CA LEU A 361 -4.43 -0.46 7.17
C LEU A 361 -3.58 -1.24 8.19
N VAL A 362 -2.29 -1.46 7.90
CA VAL A 362 -1.38 -2.07 8.87
C VAL A 362 -1.19 -1.12 10.06
N SER A 363 -0.61 0.06 9.86
CA SER A 363 -0.46 1.11 10.88
C SER A 363 -1.61 2.13 10.85
N THR A 364 -2.83 1.64 11.13
CA THR A 364 -4.07 2.37 10.83
C THR A 364 -4.09 3.80 11.37
N ASP A 365 -4.33 4.74 10.46
CA ASP A 365 -4.66 6.12 10.77
C ASP A 365 -6.18 6.36 10.82
N TYR A 366 -6.99 5.29 10.87
CA TYR A 366 -8.46 5.32 10.80
C TYR A 366 -9.01 5.96 9.52
N MET A 367 -8.34 5.78 8.38
CA MET A 367 -8.87 6.18 7.08
C MET A 367 -8.66 5.07 6.07
N ASN A 368 -9.74 4.55 5.49
CA ASN A 368 -9.64 3.61 4.38
C ASN A 368 -9.47 4.38 3.06
N ASN A 369 -8.28 4.29 2.49
CA ASN A 369 -7.91 5.11 1.35
C ASN A 369 -6.87 4.42 0.45
N PRO A 370 -7.33 3.48 -0.39
CA PRO A 370 -6.48 2.77 -1.34
C PRO A 370 -5.67 3.73 -2.21
N ARG A 371 -4.39 3.44 -2.44
CA ARG A 371 -3.52 4.22 -3.33
C ARG A 371 -2.84 3.32 -4.35
N THR A 372 -2.64 3.81 -5.58
CA THR A 372 -1.93 3.08 -6.62
C THR A 372 -0.50 2.81 -6.19
N MET A 373 -0.03 1.59 -6.47
CA MET A 373 1.38 1.26 -6.36
C MET A 373 2.17 2.22 -7.25
N ASN A 374 3.12 2.95 -6.66
CA ASN A 374 3.87 3.96 -7.39
C ASN A 374 4.78 3.27 -8.42
N ALA A 375 4.62 3.64 -9.69
CA ALA A 375 5.67 3.41 -10.67
C ALA A 375 6.92 4.22 -10.32
N VAL A 376 8.09 3.63 -10.53
CA VAL A 376 9.39 4.25 -10.28
C VAL A 376 10.07 4.47 -11.63
N TYR A 377 10.05 5.71 -12.11
CA TYR A 377 10.67 6.09 -13.39
C TYR A 377 11.62 7.27 -13.20
N ASP A 378 12.58 7.38 -14.13
CA ASP A 378 13.54 8.47 -14.32
C ASP A 378 14.11 9.06 -13.02
N VAL A 379 14.58 8.18 -12.13
CA VAL A 379 15.02 8.53 -10.78
C VAL A 379 16.15 9.57 -10.78
N LEU A 380 17.05 9.52 -11.77
CA LEU A 380 18.11 10.53 -11.89
C LEU A 380 17.56 11.93 -12.17
N GLU A 381 16.55 12.07 -13.03
CA GLU A 381 15.91 13.36 -13.28
C GLU A 381 15.12 13.82 -12.06
N ARG A 382 14.44 12.90 -11.39
CA ARG A 382 13.76 13.18 -10.12
C ARG A 382 14.72 13.68 -9.04
N LEU A 383 15.92 13.10 -8.94
CA LEU A 383 16.96 13.55 -8.02
C LEU A 383 17.42 14.98 -8.33
N ARG A 384 17.59 15.32 -9.62
CA ARG A 384 17.94 16.68 -10.08
C ARG A 384 16.84 17.70 -9.73
N ILE A 385 15.57 17.30 -9.74
CA ILE A 385 14.44 18.13 -9.27
C ILE A 385 14.52 18.33 -7.76
N GLY A 386 14.69 17.24 -7.00
CA GLY A 386 14.81 17.30 -5.53
C GLY A 386 15.90 18.28 -5.08
N ALA A 387 17.04 18.29 -5.77
CA ALA A 387 18.15 19.22 -5.51
C ALA A 387 17.78 20.71 -5.72
N LYS A 388 16.80 20.98 -6.60
CA LYS A 388 16.37 22.34 -6.97
C LYS A 388 15.17 22.81 -6.17
N THR A 389 14.10 22.02 -6.11
CA THR A 389 12.77 22.44 -5.59
C THR A 389 12.23 21.52 -4.48
N GLY A 390 13.03 20.55 -4.03
CA GLY A 390 12.70 19.59 -2.98
C GLY A 390 13.47 19.79 -1.69
N LYS A 391 13.94 21.02 -1.39
CA LYS A 391 14.73 21.28 -0.17
C LYS A 391 13.85 21.24 1.09
N GLU A 392 14.30 20.49 2.08
CA GLU A 392 13.65 20.24 3.37
C GLU A 392 14.64 20.47 4.50
N ILE A 393 14.16 20.73 5.72
CA ILE A 393 15.01 20.81 6.92
C ILE A 393 14.65 19.66 7.84
N ILE A 394 15.66 18.84 8.18
CA ILE A 394 15.57 17.76 9.16
C ILE A 394 16.23 18.13 10.50
N LYS A 395 15.63 17.70 11.61
CA LYS A 395 16.07 18.01 12.98
C LYS A 395 15.93 16.81 13.93
N GLY A 396 16.67 16.83 15.03
CA GLY A 396 16.61 15.76 16.05
C GLY A 396 16.87 14.39 15.45
N ASP A 397 16.08 13.40 15.87
CA ASP A 397 16.16 12.00 15.43
C ASP A 397 15.95 11.83 13.90
N GLU A 398 15.33 12.80 13.20
CA GLU A 398 15.25 12.78 11.73
C GLU A 398 16.65 12.77 11.07
N LYS A 399 17.68 13.30 11.76
CA LYS A 399 19.07 13.33 11.31
C LYS A 399 19.80 12.00 11.42
N ASP A 400 19.19 11.00 12.03
CA ASP A 400 19.78 9.66 12.16
C ASP A 400 19.67 8.86 10.85
N ASN A 401 18.82 9.29 9.91
CA ASN A 401 18.79 8.74 8.55
C ASN A 401 20.13 8.90 7.86
N LYS A 402 20.73 7.79 7.40
CA LYS A 402 21.93 7.83 6.57
C LYS A 402 21.69 8.58 5.26
N GLN A 403 22.72 9.26 4.79
CA GLN A 403 22.68 10.14 3.62
C GLN A 403 23.73 9.73 2.59
N ALA A 404 23.64 10.30 1.39
CA ALA A 404 24.44 9.86 0.24
C ALA A 404 25.96 9.90 0.50
N GLN A 405 26.44 10.87 1.27
CA GLN A 405 27.86 11.02 1.65
C GLN A 405 28.37 9.97 2.64
N ASP A 406 27.49 9.21 3.29
CA ASP A 406 27.89 8.20 4.28
C ASP A 406 28.42 6.92 3.61
N TYR A 407 28.27 6.80 2.28
CA TYR A 407 28.65 5.62 1.50
C TYR A 407 29.46 5.97 0.25
N PRO A 408 30.53 5.21 -0.06
CA PRO A 408 31.36 5.46 -1.24
C PRO A 408 30.59 5.42 -2.57
N GLN A 409 29.61 4.51 -2.70
CA GLN A 409 28.84 4.31 -3.94
C GLN A 409 28.02 5.54 -4.34
N THR A 410 27.56 6.31 -3.34
CA THR A 410 26.67 7.46 -3.53
C THR A 410 27.32 8.79 -3.14
N ALA A 411 28.60 8.80 -2.76
CA ALA A 411 29.29 9.96 -2.23
C ALA A 411 29.28 11.18 -3.18
N ALA A 412 29.23 10.94 -4.50
CA ALA A 412 29.10 12.00 -5.51
C ALA A 412 27.84 12.87 -5.33
N PHE A 413 26.80 12.34 -4.68
CA PHE A 413 25.57 13.06 -4.38
C PHE A 413 25.56 13.67 -2.97
N GLY A 414 26.72 13.77 -2.30
CA GLY A 414 26.81 14.31 -0.93
C GLY A 414 26.37 15.77 -0.78
N SER A 415 26.31 16.55 -1.87
CA SER A 415 25.78 17.92 -1.87
C SER A 415 24.27 18.01 -1.64
N LEU A 416 23.56 16.88 -1.70
CA LEU A 416 22.12 16.81 -1.43
C LEU A 416 21.79 16.90 0.07
N TYR A 417 22.79 16.82 0.96
CA TYR A 417 22.59 16.99 2.39
C TYR A 417 23.68 17.85 3.02
N ASP A 418 23.27 18.91 3.69
CA ASP A 418 24.12 19.72 4.55
C ASP A 418 23.87 19.38 6.03
N LYS A 419 24.83 18.69 6.63
CA LYS A 419 24.79 18.26 8.04
C LYS A 419 24.68 19.43 9.03
N ALA A 420 25.28 20.58 8.73
CA ALA A 420 25.32 21.71 9.65
C ALA A 420 23.94 22.35 9.78
N THR A 421 23.26 22.59 8.65
CA THR A 421 21.93 23.20 8.62
C THR A 421 20.81 22.17 8.78
N GLY A 422 21.06 20.90 8.48
CA GLY A 422 20.03 19.88 8.34
C GLY A 422 19.24 20.01 7.03
N THR A 423 19.75 20.78 6.05
CA THR A 423 19.10 20.93 4.75
C THR A 423 19.30 19.66 3.93
N VAL A 424 18.22 19.05 3.48
CA VAL A 424 18.24 17.82 2.68
C VAL A 424 17.38 17.97 1.43
N ALA A 425 17.82 17.42 0.30
CA ALA A 425 17.02 17.29 -0.90
C ALA A 425 16.16 16.02 -0.84
N SER A 426 14.85 16.17 -1.00
CA SER A 426 13.91 15.05 -1.08
C SER A 426 13.32 14.92 -2.48
N MET A 427 13.18 13.67 -2.94
CA MET A 427 12.45 13.32 -4.15
C MET A 427 10.93 13.23 -3.94
N ARG A 428 10.46 13.23 -2.68
CA ARG A 428 9.04 13.15 -2.28
C ARG A 428 8.30 11.98 -2.97
N VAL A 429 8.80 10.75 -2.84
CA VAL A 429 8.27 9.55 -3.52
C VAL A 429 6.81 9.26 -3.17
N LEU A 430 6.39 9.43 -1.93
CA LEU A 430 5.02 9.20 -1.49
C LEU A 430 4.03 10.18 -2.12
N LYS A 431 2.74 9.83 -2.12
CA LYS A 431 1.69 10.65 -2.77
C LYS A 431 1.51 12.02 -2.11
N ASP A 432 1.76 12.13 -0.82
CA ASP A 432 1.78 13.35 -0.01
C ASP A 432 3.18 13.99 0.09
N GLY A 433 4.20 13.30 -0.42
CA GLY A 433 5.60 13.69 -0.32
C GLY A 433 6.12 13.71 1.12
N ALA A 434 5.60 12.83 1.99
CA ALA A 434 5.99 12.79 3.40
C ALA A 434 7.38 12.19 3.63
N ASP A 435 7.91 11.39 2.70
CA ASP A 435 9.27 10.83 2.71
C ASP A 435 10.33 11.91 2.41
N SER A 436 10.45 12.86 3.34
CA SER A 436 11.18 14.11 3.15
C SER A 436 12.53 14.19 3.88
N VAL A 437 13.11 13.03 4.23
CA VAL A 437 14.39 12.90 4.97
C VAL A 437 15.60 12.57 4.11
N GLY A 438 15.47 12.66 2.78
CA GLY A 438 16.51 12.30 1.81
C GLY A 438 16.30 10.92 1.18
N THR A 439 17.01 10.67 0.07
CA THR A 439 16.79 9.48 -0.78
C THR A 439 17.01 8.15 -0.06
N LEU A 440 18.10 8.00 0.70
CA LEU A 440 18.40 6.72 1.36
C LEU A 440 17.42 6.44 2.51
N GLY A 441 17.07 7.45 3.31
CA GLY A 441 16.04 7.32 4.35
C GLY A 441 14.67 6.94 3.78
N ALA A 442 14.27 7.54 2.65
CA ALA A 442 13.03 7.18 1.95
C ALA A 442 13.03 5.71 1.48
N LEU A 443 14.16 5.23 0.96
CA LEU A 443 14.34 3.84 0.53
C LEU A 443 14.33 2.85 1.71
N ASN A 444 15.00 3.17 2.81
CA ASN A 444 15.03 2.33 4.02
C ASN A 444 13.64 2.16 4.63
N ARG A 445 12.83 3.23 4.67
CA ARG A 445 11.47 3.20 5.23
C ARG A 445 10.59 2.11 4.61
N VAL A 446 10.75 1.83 3.32
CA VAL A 446 9.90 0.85 2.61
C VAL A 446 9.99 -0.54 3.26
N TYR A 447 11.17 -0.92 3.78
CA TYR A 447 11.34 -2.21 4.46
C TYR A 447 10.64 -2.27 5.81
N LEU A 448 10.62 -1.16 6.58
CA LEU A 448 9.82 -1.08 7.82
C LEU A 448 8.32 -1.19 7.51
N ASN A 449 7.85 -0.56 6.43
CA ASN A 449 6.44 -0.64 6.02
C ASN A 449 5.97 -2.08 5.74
N ILE A 450 6.88 -2.97 5.32
CA ILE A 450 6.60 -4.39 5.08
C ILE A 450 7.01 -5.31 6.24
N GLY A 451 7.33 -4.75 7.41
CA GLY A 451 7.51 -5.50 8.66
C GLY A 451 8.95 -5.83 9.05
N LEU A 452 9.96 -5.17 8.46
CA LEU A 452 11.33 -5.26 8.97
C LEU A 452 11.38 -4.79 10.43
N PHE A 453 12.16 -5.47 11.26
CA PHE A 453 12.29 -5.23 12.71
C PHE A 453 10.94 -5.16 13.45
N SER A 454 10.06 -6.10 13.13
CA SER A 454 8.72 -6.23 13.71
C SER A 454 8.68 -6.45 15.21
N GLU A 455 9.80 -6.83 15.82
CA GLU A 455 9.98 -6.99 17.26
C GLU A 455 9.72 -5.67 17.99
N GLU A 456 10.32 -4.58 17.51
CA GLU A 456 10.09 -3.22 18.03
C GLU A 456 8.84 -2.59 17.39
N TRP A 457 8.67 -2.75 16.07
CA TRP A 457 7.60 -2.05 15.34
C TRP A 457 6.20 -2.32 15.91
N LEU A 458 5.91 -3.56 16.28
CA LEU A 458 4.63 -3.97 16.86
C LEU A 458 4.37 -3.44 18.28
N LEU A 459 5.36 -2.82 18.93
CA LEU A 459 5.18 -2.17 20.24
C LEU A 459 4.51 -0.79 20.10
N HIS A 460 4.67 -0.15 18.95
CA HIS A 460 4.31 1.26 18.76
C HIS A 460 2.87 1.51 18.31
N PHE A 461 2.15 0.47 17.88
CA PHE A 461 0.74 0.53 17.45
C PHE A 461 0.12 -0.87 17.49
N ARG A 462 -1.20 -0.96 17.31
CA ARG A 462 -1.90 -2.24 17.14
C ARG A 462 -2.32 -2.44 15.68
N PRO A 463 -1.69 -3.38 14.93
CA PRO A 463 -1.98 -3.54 13.52
C PRO A 463 -3.43 -3.90 13.20
N PHE A 464 -3.92 -3.48 12.04
CA PHE A 464 -5.25 -3.79 11.45
C PHE A 464 -6.48 -3.26 12.19
N LEU A 465 -6.50 -3.34 13.52
CA LEU A 465 -7.65 -2.97 14.36
C LEU A 465 -7.51 -1.58 15.00
N GLY A 466 -6.29 -1.09 15.20
CA GLY A 466 -6.02 0.13 15.94
C GLY A 466 -6.41 0.04 17.42
N GLY A 467 -6.86 1.16 18.00
CA GLY A 467 -7.25 1.23 19.41
C GLY A 467 -6.08 1.15 20.40
N GLN A 468 -4.87 1.41 19.92
CA GLN A 468 -3.67 1.70 20.70
C GLN A 468 -3.10 3.02 20.21
N LYS A 469 -2.59 3.85 21.11
CA LYS A 469 -1.94 5.11 20.78
C LYS A 469 -0.66 4.83 19.98
N ILE A 470 -0.50 5.57 18.88
CA ILE A 470 0.67 5.46 18.00
C ILE A 470 1.85 6.23 18.60
N SER A 471 3.05 5.69 18.44
CA SER A 471 4.32 6.34 18.78
C SER A 471 5.36 6.15 17.67
N PRO A 472 6.45 6.96 17.63
CA PRO A 472 7.46 6.87 16.58
C PRO A 472 8.32 5.62 16.65
N ILE A 473 8.68 5.07 15.49
CA ILE A 473 9.86 4.20 15.34
C ILE A 473 11.10 5.08 15.30
N ARG A 474 12.03 4.87 16.22
CA ARG A 474 13.26 5.63 16.28
C ARG A 474 14.39 4.91 15.54
N ILE A 475 15.08 5.62 14.65
CA ILE A 475 16.18 5.04 13.86
C ILE A 475 17.32 4.59 14.77
N ALA A 476 17.66 5.39 15.78
CA ALA A 476 18.68 5.03 16.77
C ALA A 476 18.39 3.69 17.48
N ASP A 477 17.11 3.39 17.73
CA ASP A 477 16.70 2.13 18.35
C ASP A 477 16.84 0.95 17.37
N ALA A 478 16.54 1.16 16.09
CA ALA A 478 16.76 0.19 15.02
C ALA A 478 18.27 -0.06 14.76
N GLU A 479 19.09 0.98 14.66
CA GLU A 479 20.55 0.87 14.55
C GLU A 479 21.16 0.14 15.75
N LYS A 480 20.64 0.36 16.96
CA LYS A 480 21.14 -0.30 18.16
C LYS A 480 20.74 -1.77 18.20
N ASN A 481 19.51 -2.11 17.80
CA ASN A 481 18.90 -3.39 18.18
C ASN A 481 18.55 -4.34 17.01
N SER A 482 18.68 -3.90 15.77
CA SER A 482 18.38 -4.73 14.60
C SER A 482 19.56 -4.86 13.65
N VAL A 483 20.07 -6.09 13.52
CA VAL A 483 21.08 -6.43 12.52
C VAL A 483 20.44 -6.42 11.12
N TYR A 484 19.16 -6.78 11.00
CA TYR A 484 18.44 -6.69 9.73
C TYR A 484 18.26 -5.24 9.23
N TRP A 485 18.01 -4.29 10.14
CA TRP A 485 18.01 -2.86 9.81
C TRP A 485 19.39 -2.41 9.32
N GLN A 486 20.45 -2.70 10.08
CA GLN A 486 21.84 -2.36 9.70
C GLN A 486 22.21 -2.93 8.32
N ALA A 487 21.85 -4.19 8.05
CA ALA A 487 22.09 -4.83 6.76
C ALA A 487 21.32 -4.13 5.63
N THR A 488 20.07 -3.74 5.88
CA THR A 488 19.25 -2.97 4.93
C THR A 488 19.91 -1.63 4.61
N GLU A 489 20.34 -0.87 5.63
CA GLU A 489 21.04 0.39 5.41
C GLU A 489 22.33 0.20 4.60
N ALA A 490 23.06 -0.90 4.82
CA ALA A 490 24.28 -1.21 4.06
C ALA A 490 24.00 -1.57 2.58
N MET A 491 22.83 -2.13 2.26
CA MET A 491 22.43 -2.48 0.89
C MET A 491 21.79 -1.31 0.12
N THR A 492 21.21 -0.33 0.83
CA THR A 492 20.46 0.78 0.24
C THR A 492 21.25 1.65 -0.76
N PRO A 493 22.56 1.93 -0.59
CA PRO A 493 23.34 2.64 -1.61
C PRO A 493 23.39 1.91 -2.94
N ASP A 494 23.53 0.58 -2.93
CA ASP A 494 23.51 -0.25 -4.14
C ASP A 494 22.11 -0.27 -4.77
N MET A 495 21.05 -0.28 -3.96
CA MET A 495 19.66 -0.13 -4.42
C MET A 495 19.40 1.25 -5.06
N ALA A 496 19.99 2.32 -4.54
CA ALA A 496 19.94 3.63 -5.17
C ALA A 496 20.64 3.62 -6.54
N ILE A 497 21.80 2.96 -6.67
CA ILE A 497 22.48 2.77 -7.97
C ILE A 497 21.60 1.96 -8.94
N PHE A 498 20.95 0.90 -8.47
CA PHE A 498 20.01 0.12 -9.28
C PHE A 498 18.92 1.00 -9.88
N PHE A 499 18.22 1.80 -9.06
CA PHE A 499 17.18 2.69 -9.57
C PHE A 499 17.72 3.79 -10.49
N LEU A 500 18.92 4.31 -10.22
CA LEU A 500 19.57 5.26 -11.12
C LEU A 500 19.86 4.67 -12.50
N VAL A 501 20.03 3.35 -12.63
CA VAL A 501 20.22 2.64 -13.91
C VAL A 501 18.89 2.19 -14.51
N ALA A 502 18.08 1.44 -13.76
CA ALA A 502 16.97 0.65 -14.28
C ALA A 502 15.62 1.38 -14.33
N ALA A 503 15.38 2.39 -13.49
CA ALA A 503 14.14 3.16 -13.51
C ALA A 503 14.16 4.15 -14.68
N ARG A 504 13.87 3.64 -15.87
CA ARG A 504 13.81 4.37 -17.14
C ARG A 504 12.42 4.30 -17.73
N ALA A 505 11.99 5.37 -18.40
CA ALA A 505 10.73 5.40 -19.13
C ALA A 505 10.54 4.18 -20.04
N ASP A 506 9.34 3.61 -20.00
CA ASP A 506 8.81 2.64 -20.96
C ASP A 506 8.05 3.40 -22.05
N HIS A 507 8.70 3.72 -23.17
CA HIS A 507 8.07 4.51 -24.21
C HIS A 507 7.20 3.64 -25.11
N LEU A 508 6.04 4.15 -25.51
CA LEU A 508 5.15 3.44 -26.43
C LEU A 508 5.85 3.13 -27.77
N LYS A 509 6.72 4.02 -28.24
CA LYS A 509 7.51 3.86 -29.47
C LYS A 509 8.44 2.65 -29.45
N ASP A 510 8.78 2.13 -28.26
CA ASP A 510 9.67 0.98 -28.10
C ASP A 510 8.93 -0.35 -28.32
N THR A 511 7.68 -0.30 -28.78
CA THR A 511 6.85 -1.46 -29.09
C THR A 511 6.41 -1.46 -30.56
N PRO A 512 6.30 -2.64 -31.22
CA PRO A 512 5.83 -2.70 -32.61
C PRO A 512 4.40 -2.19 -32.83
N VAL A 513 3.54 -2.33 -31.82
CA VAL A 513 2.16 -1.82 -31.83
C VAL A 513 2.17 -0.30 -31.68
N GLY A 514 2.96 0.19 -30.73
CA GLY A 514 3.07 1.60 -30.43
C GLY A 514 3.67 2.40 -31.57
N GLU A 515 4.69 1.90 -32.27
CA GLU A 515 5.24 2.54 -33.48
C GLU A 515 4.14 2.84 -34.50
N LYS A 516 3.31 1.84 -34.86
CA LYS A 516 2.17 2.01 -35.77
C LYS A 516 1.13 3.00 -35.26
N VAL A 517 0.84 2.96 -33.96
CA VAL A 517 -0.10 3.90 -33.32
C VAL A 517 0.44 5.33 -33.40
N LEU A 518 1.74 5.51 -33.21
CA LEU A 518 2.37 6.83 -33.22
C LEU A 518 2.48 7.41 -34.64
N GLU A 519 2.77 6.58 -35.64
CA GLU A 519 2.84 6.93 -37.07
C GLU A 519 1.48 7.28 -37.68
N ALA A 520 0.40 6.64 -37.23
CA ALA A 520 -0.95 6.86 -37.76
C ALA A 520 -1.59 8.20 -37.34
N ARG A 521 -0.96 8.96 -36.43
CA ARG A 521 -1.50 10.23 -35.92
C ARG A 521 -1.24 11.36 -36.90
N ASP A 522 -2.16 12.33 -36.93
CA ASP A 522 -1.96 13.57 -37.66
C ASP A 522 -0.86 14.42 -36.98
N PRO A 523 0.26 14.76 -37.67
CA PRO A 523 1.29 15.61 -37.13
C PRO A 523 0.78 16.99 -36.68
N ALA A 524 -0.22 17.56 -37.36
CA ALA A 524 -0.80 18.85 -36.98
C ALA A 524 -1.57 18.75 -35.65
N GLU A 525 -2.25 17.61 -35.42
CA GLU A 525 -2.91 17.31 -34.15
C GLU A 525 -1.89 17.16 -33.02
N VAL A 526 -0.76 16.50 -33.27
CA VAL A 526 0.34 16.38 -32.31
C VAL A 526 0.95 17.75 -31.96
N GLU A 527 1.21 18.59 -32.95
CA GLU A 527 1.73 19.95 -32.73
C GLU A 527 0.74 20.83 -31.96
N ARG A 528 -0.58 20.71 -32.24
CA ARG A 528 -1.61 21.36 -31.41
C ARG A 528 -1.57 20.83 -29.99
N GLY A 529 -1.40 19.52 -29.80
CA GLY A 529 -1.34 18.87 -28.49
C GLY A 529 -0.19 19.37 -27.62
N LYS A 530 0.98 19.66 -28.22
CA LYS A 530 2.11 20.31 -27.54
C LYS A 530 1.71 21.65 -26.91
N ILE A 531 1.03 22.51 -27.67
CA ILE A 531 0.57 23.81 -27.20
C ILE A 531 -0.46 23.66 -26.08
N VAL A 532 -1.45 22.78 -26.28
CA VAL A 532 -2.48 22.52 -25.26
C VAL A 532 -1.86 22.00 -23.96
N PHE A 533 -0.90 21.08 -24.04
CA PHE A 533 -0.16 20.57 -22.89
C PHE A 533 0.62 21.67 -22.17
N ALA A 534 1.38 22.49 -22.92
CA ALA A 534 2.16 23.60 -22.40
C ALA A 534 1.31 24.58 -21.58
N GLU A 535 0.14 24.95 -22.09
CA GLU A 535 -0.71 25.98 -21.50
C GLU A 535 -1.56 25.49 -20.32
N ASN A 536 -1.88 24.19 -20.28
CA ASN A 536 -2.91 23.65 -19.36
C ASN A 536 -2.41 22.58 -18.39
N CYS A 537 -1.32 21.88 -18.70
CA CYS A 537 -0.87 20.70 -17.94
C CYS A 537 0.55 20.85 -17.39
N ALA A 538 1.44 21.51 -18.14
CA ALA A 538 2.87 21.51 -17.85
C ALA A 538 3.23 22.18 -16.52
N ALA A 539 2.41 23.09 -15.99
CA ALA A 539 2.63 23.69 -14.67
C ALA A 539 2.64 22.65 -13.53
N CYS A 540 1.89 21.56 -13.62
CA CYS A 540 1.98 20.49 -12.63
C CYS A 540 2.86 19.33 -13.12
N HIS A 541 2.84 19.07 -14.43
CA HIS A 541 3.37 17.87 -15.05
C HIS A 541 4.62 18.10 -15.90
N SER A 542 5.50 19.02 -15.52
CA SER A 542 6.83 19.09 -16.14
C SER A 542 7.90 19.55 -15.18
N SER A 543 9.07 18.90 -15.26
CA SER A 543 10.27 19.35 -14.54
C SER A 543 11.07 20.40 -15.32
N LYS A 544 10.76 20.59 -16.60
CA LYS A 544 11.34 21.62 -17.47
C LYS A 544 10.40 22.81 -17.55
N GLN A 545 10.75 23.86 -16.82
CA GLN A 545 9.96 25.07 -16.69
C GLN A 545 10.77 26.29 -17.17
N PRO A 546 10.11 27.37 -17.65
CA PRO A 546 10.75 28.66 -17.84
C PRO A 546 11.35 29.14 -16.52
N VAL A 547 12.37 29.99 -16.57
CA VAL A 547 12.93 30.58 -15.36
C VAL A 547 12.06 31.78 -14.94
N PRO A 548 11.49 31.79 -13.72
CA PRO A 548 10.73 32.94 -13.25
C PRO A 548 11.65 34.15 -13.07
N ALA A 549 11.14 35.36 -13.37
CA ALA A 549 11.87 36.58 -13.09
C ALA A 549 12.06 36.74 -11.56
N PRO A 550 13.25 37.15 -11.07
CA PRO A 550 13.54 37.18 -9.63
C PRO A 550 12.57 38.02 -8.79
N ASP A 551 12.02 39.09 -9.36
CA ASP A 551 11.05 39.99 -8.73
C ASP A 551 9.69 39.32 -8.44
N LEU A 552 9.37 38.22 -9.11
CA LEU A 552 8.17 37.41 -8.83
C LEU A 552 8.30 36.59 -7.55
N GLY A 553 9.52 36.39 -7.03
CA GLY A 553 9.75 35.72 -5.75
C GLY A 553 9.36 34.23 -5.70
N VAL A 554 9.18 33.57 -6.85
CA VAL A 554 8.72 32.16 -6.97
C VAL A 554 9.69 31.17 -6.30
N ASP A 555 10.99 31.35 -6.51
CA ASP A 555 12.06 30.51 -5.96
C ASP A 555 13.14 31.36 -5.28
N GLN A 556 12.73 32.47 -4.63
CA GLN A 556 13.62 33.43 -3.97
C GLN A 556 13.30 33.58 -2.49
N GLY A 557 14.29 33.95 -1.68
CA GLY A 557 14.13 34.20 -0.25
C GLY A 557 13.56 32.97 0.48
N ILE A 558 12.43 33.13 1.17
CA ILE A 558 11.75 32.03 1.89
C ILE A 558 11.27 30.89 0.98
N CYS A 559 11.21 31.12 -0.34
CA CYS A 559 10.81 30.14 -1.35
C CYS A 559 12.01 29.54 -2.09
N GLU A 560 13.24 29.90 -1.73
CA GLU A 560 14.42 29.25 -2.28
C GLU A 560 14.34 27.74 -2.04
N GLY A 561 14.72 26.93 -3.04
CA GLY A 561 14.60 25.49 -2.92
C GLY A 561 13.20 24.94 -3.14
N GLY A 562 12.29 25.74 -3.74
CA GLY A 562 10.89 25.39 -3.98
C GLY A 562 9.94 25.72 -2.83
N GLY A 563 10.48 26.22 -1.71
CA GLY A 563 9.75 26.47 -0.47
C GLY A 563 9.42 25.20 0.31
N SER A 564 9.37 25.31 1.64
CA SER A 564 8.90 24.27 2.56
C SER A 564 8.58 24.88 3.94
N GLY A 565 8.02 24.10 4.85
CA GLY A 565 7.71 24.57 6.21
C GLY A 565 6.51 25.53 6.29
N PRO A 566 6.46 26.40 7.32
CA PRO A 566 5.27 27.20 7.63
C PRO A 566 4.90 28.22 6.56
N HIS A 567 5.84 28.59 5.68
CA HIS A 567 5.61 29.53 4.58
C HIS A 567 5.28 28.85 3.25
N TYR A 568 5.11 27.52 3.23
CA TYR A 568 4.94 26.80 1.98
C TYR A 568 3.74 27.27 1.15
N ARG A 569 2.61 27.61 1.80
CA ARG A 569 1.43 28.12 1.09
C ARG A 569 1.71 29.43 0.36
N GLU A 570 2.45 30.34 0.98
CA GLU A 570 2.86 31.59 0.36
C GLU A 570 3.72 31.35 -0.89
N CYS A 571 4.66 30.40 -0.80
CA CYS A 571 5.51 30.02 -1.94
C CYS A 571 4.72 29.33 -3.06
N TRP A 572 3.77 28.46 -2.71
CA TRP A 572 2.86 27.85 -3.67
C TRP A 572 2.03 28.92 -4.39
N ASP A 573 1.46 29.88 -3.66
CA ASP A 573 0.61 30.92 -4.26
C ASP A 573 1.39 31.82 -5.23
N ARG A 574 2.66 32.15 -4.91
CA ARG A 574 3.56 32.87 -5.84
C ARG A 574 3.84 32.05 -7.09
N TYR A 575 4.20 30.78 -6.93
CA TYR A 575 4.43 29.85 -8.04
C TYR A 575 3.19 29.73 -8.92
N TRP A 576 2.02 29.52 -8.31
CA TRP A 576 0.78 29.29 -9.02
C TRP A 576 0.34 30.56 -9.78
N ALA A 577 0.44 31.74 -9.16
CA ALA A 577 0.15 33.00 -9.83
C ALA A 577 1.04 33.21 -11.07
N TRP A 578 2.34 32.92 -10.97
CA TRP A 578 3.25 32.98 -12.12
C TRP A 578 2.92 31.92 -13.18
N ALA A 579 2.65 30.67 -12.77
CA ALA A 579 2.29 29.58 -13.68
C ALA A 579 1.00 29.85 -14.48
N GLN A 580 0.12 30.73 -13.98
CA GLN A 580 -1.09 31.15 -14.71
C GLN A 580 -0.84 32.31 -15.70
N SER A 581 0.32 32.98 -15.64
CA SER A 581 0.64 34.15 -16.46
C SER A 581 0.95 33.81 -17.93
N ASP A 582 0.76 34.79 -18.82
CA ASP A 582 1.12 34.66 -20.24
C ASP A 582 2.63 34.44 -20.43
N ALA A 583 3.46 35.04 -19.58
CA ALA A 583 4.91 34.86 -19.63
C ALA A 583 5.31 33.40 -19.42
N PHE A 584 4.70 32.74 -18.43
CA PHE A 584 4.89 31.31 -18.20
C PHE A 584 4.39 30.49 -19.39
N LYS A 585 3.15 30.73 -19.84
CA LYS A 585 2.52 29.95 -20.92
C LYS A 585 3.30 30.04 -22.22
N HIS A 586 3.72 31.24 -22.64
CA HIS A 586 4.56 31.41 -23.83
C HIS A 586 5.91 30.71 -23.68
N GLY A 587 6.58 30.87 -22.53
CA GLY A 587 7.84 30.18 -22.27
C GLY A 587 7.70 28.66 -22.28
N MET A 588 6.61 28.13 -21.73
CA MET A 588 6.31 26.70 -21.76
C MET A 588 6.03 26.23 -23.19
N VAL A 589 5.29 26.99 -24.00
CA VAL A 589 5.06 26.64 -25.42
C VAL A 589 6.40 26.57 -26.15
N ASP A 590 7.30 27.52 -25.94
CA ASP A 590 8.62 27.51 -26.58
C ASP A 590 9.46 26.30 -26.16
N LEU A 591 9.37 25.87 -24.89
CA LEU A 591 10.02 24.65 -24.41
C LEU A 591 9.39 23.38 -25.01
N VAL A 592 8.07 23.22 -24.93
CA VAL A 592 7.36 22.00 -25.37
C VAL A 592 7.44 21.81 -26.89
N THR A 593 7.51 22.92 -27.64
CA THR A 593 7.68 22.90 -29.10
C THR A 593 9.14 22.88 -29.55
N ASP A 594 10.10 22.73 -28.62
CA ASP A 594 11.54 22.68 -28.90
C ASP A 594 12.12 23.93 -29.58
N ARG A 595 11.41 25.07 -29.56
CA ARG A 595 11.94 26.37 -30.01
C ARG A 595 13.05 26.85 -29.10
N VAL A 596 12.92 26.55 -27.80
CA VAL A 596 13.96 26.72 -26.79
C VAL A 596 14.26 25.35 -26.18
N LYS A 597 15.55 25.03 -26.06
CA LYS A 597 16.02 23.77 -25.48
C LYS A 597 16.84 24.03 -24.24
N ILE A 598 16.60 23.25 -23.18
CA ILE A 598 17.43 23.22 -21.99
C ILE A 598 18.49 22.14 -22.20
N ASP A 599 19.77 22.47 -22.00
CA ASP A 599 20.92 21.58 -22.17
C ASP A 599 20.98 20.91 -23.57
N ASN A 600 20.50 21.60 -24.60
CA ASN A 600 20.42 21.11 -25.99
C ASN A 600 19.58 19.82 -26.17
N LYS A 601 18.75 19.47 -25.18
CA LYS A 601 17.85 18.32 -25.19
C LYS A 601 16.45 18.71 -25.68
N SER A 602 15.72 17.78 -26.30
CA SER A 602 14.29 18.01 -26.61
C SER A 602 13.47 18.14 -25.33
N PHE A 603 12.22 18.59 -25.44
CA PHE A 603 11.34 18.77 -24.29
C PHE A 603 11.18 17.48 -23.46
N LEU A 604 11.03 16.32 -24.10
CA LEU A 604 10.81 15.04 -23.41
C LEU A 604 12.11 14.46 -22.84
N ASP A 605 13.26 14.69 -23.48
CA ASP A 605 14.54 14.11 -23.05
C ASP A 605 15.00 14.67 -21.69
N GLY A 606 14.95 13.88 -20.62
CA GLY A 606 15.32 14.34 -19.27
C GLY A 606 14.26 15.24 -18.63
N ASN A 607 12.99 15.03 -18.97
CA ASN A 607 11.85 15.67 -18.33
C ASN A 607 11.08 14.62 -17.53
N TYR A 608 11.03 14.79 -16.21
CA TYR A 608 10.34 13.85 -15.32
C TYR A 608 8.81 13.95 -15.42
N LEU A 609 8.29 14.90 -16.19
CA LEU A 609 6.86 15.12 -16.38
C LEU A 609 6.07 15.28 -15.07
N SER A 610 6.72 15.87 -14.06
CA SER A 610 6.18 16.28 -12.76
C SER A 610 7.08 17.38 -12.19
N THR A 611 6.48 18.34 -11.47
CA THR A 611 7.24 19.34 -10.70
C THR A 611 7.70 18.85 -9.32
N GLU A 612 7.11 17.77 -8.82
CA GLU A 612 7.28 17.29 -7.44
C GLU A 612 6.97 18.34 -6.34
N ARG A 613 6.29 19.43 -6.70
CA ARG A 613 5.72 20.38 -5.72
C ARG A 613 4.48 19.73 -5.09
N ARG A 614 4.30 19.97 -3.79
CA ARG A 614 3.11 19.57 -3.05
C ARG A 614 1.94 20.48 -3.44
N VAL A 615 1.02 19.99 -4.26
CA VAL A 615 -0.17 20.70 -4.67
C VAL A 615 -1.21 20.69 -3.54
N PRO A 616 -1.76 21.84 -3.13
CA PRO A 616 -2.82 21.91 -2.13
C PRO A 616 -4.09 21.18 -2.58
N MET A 617 -4.76 20.49 -1.65
CA MET A 617 -6.00 19.76 -1.94
C MET A 617 -7.14 20.67 -2.44
N ASP A 618 -7.14 21.96 -2.07
CA ASP A 618 -8.10 22.95 -2.57
C ASP A 618 -7.97 23.26 -4.07
N VAL A 619 -6.81 22.94 -4.65
CA VAL A 619 -6.52 23.08 -6.08
C VAL A 619 -6.85 21.79 -6.84
N VAL A 620 -6.33 20.63 -6.38
CA VAL A 620 -6.54 19.36 -7.09
C VAL A 620 -7.95 18.78 -6.94
N ARG A 621 -8.60 19.02 -5.79
CA ARG A 621 -9.95 18.52 -5.46
C ARG A 621 -10.15 17.00 -5.64
N THR A 622 -9.07 16.23 -5.54
CA THR A 622 -9.13 14.77 -5.38
C THR A 622 -9.62 14.43 -3.97
N ASN A 623 -9.89 13.14 -3.70
CA ASN A 623 -10.35 12.69 -2.38
C ASN A 623 -9.46 13.25 -1.25
N ALA A 624 -10.09 13.97 -0.31
CA ALA A 624 -9.41 14.71 0.74
C ALA A 624 -8.73 13.77 1.74
N CYS A 625 -9.26 12.56 1.96
CA CYS A 625 -8.66 11.58 2.86
C CYS A 625 -7.24 11.19 2.41
N SER A 626 -6.93 11.29 1.12
CA SER A 626 -5.58 11.05 0.61
C SER A 626 -4.59 12.15 0.92
N ALA A 627 -5.06 13.36 1.18
CA ALA A 627 -4.20 14.48 1.51
C ALA A 627 -3.99 14.64 3.03
N ILE A 628 -4.84 14.05 3.87
CA ILE A 628 -4.83 14.29 5.34
C ILE A 628 -4.33 13.10 6.19
N ALA A 629 -3.60 12.17 5.57
CA ALA A 629 -2.96 11.03 6.25
C ALA A 629 -2.08 11.50 7.44
N THR A 630 -2.04 10.69 8.50
CA THR A 630 -1.44 11.13 9.79
C THR A 630 -0.20 10.36 10.20
N ASN A 631 0.14 9.27 9.52
CA ASN A 631 1.27 8.45 9.93
C ASN A 631 2.64 9.17 9.85
N GLY A 632 2.75 10.22 9.03
CA GLY A 632 3.99 11.00 8.83
C GLY A 632 4.12 12.25 9.71
N LEU A 633 3.32 12.36 10.77
CA LEU A 633 3.28 13.54 11.63
C LEU A 633 4.18 13.39 12.86
N SER A 634 4.33 14.49 13.59
CA SER A 634 5.10 14.48 14.84
C SER A 634 4.45 13.58 15.88
N GLY A 635 5.23 12.68 16.48
CA GLY A 635 4.76 11.69 17.44
C GLY A 635 4.12 10.45 16.82
N ASP A 636 3.94 10.40 15.50
CA ASP A 636 3.37 9.25 14.80
C ASP A 636 4.45 8.31 14.24
N ILE A 637 4.00 7.16 13.73
CA ILE A 637 4.85 6.01 13.42
C ILE A 637 6.05 6.35 12.49
N TRP A 638 5.86 7.26 11.52
CA TRP A 638 6.90 7.66 10.55
C TRP A 638 7.54 9.01 10.86
N ASP A 639 7.45 9.50 12.10
CA ASP A 639 8.05 10.78 12.53
C ASP A 639 9.53 10.90 12.10
N ASN A 640 10.35 9.87 12.34
CA ASN A 640 11.76 9.89 11.98
C ASN A 640 12.04 9.83 10.45
N PHE A 641 11.03 9.56 9.62
CA PHE A 641 11.15 9.47 8.16
C PHE A 641 10.46 10.62 7.42
N THR A 642 10.06 11.65 8.15
CA THR A 642 9.41 12.84 7.65
C THR A 642 10.12 14.08 8.20
N SER A 643 10.29 15.11 7.39
CA SER A 643 11.05 16.31 7.77
C SER A 643 10.27 17.23 8.72
N SER A 644 10.98 17.96 9.56
CA SER A 644 10.41 19.05 10.36
C SER A 644 9.69 20.11 9.52
N THR A 645 10.16 20.38 8.30
CA THR A 645 9.47 21.28 7.36
C THR A 645 8.20 20.69 6.73
N TYR A 646 8.12 19.36 6.56
CA TYR A 646 6.86 18.72 6.17
C TYR A 646 5.83 18.81 7.30
N LYS A 647 6.22 18.51 8.54
CA LYS A 647 5.33 18.54 9.72
C LYS A 647 4.85 19.94 10.11
N SER A 648 5.35 20.98 9.45
CA SER A 648 4.97 22.38 9.68
C SER A 648 4.28 23.01 8.47
N LEU A 649 3.87 22.23 7.46
CA LEU A 649 3.09 22.77 6.35
C LEU A 649 1.77 23.36 6.87
N PRO A 650 1.41 24.58 6.45
CA PRO A 650 0.17 25.23 6.86
C PRO A 650 -1.06 24.52 6.29
N PRO A 651 -2.26 24.71 6.85
CA PRO A 651 -3.46 24.15 6.25
C PRO A 651 -3.77 24.79 4.87
N PRO A 652 -4.18 24.01 3.85
CA PRO A 652 -4.81 24.53 2.64
C PRO A 652 -6.18 25.19 2.93
N HIS A 653 -6.80 25.77 1.90
CA HIS A 653 -8.17 26.27 2.03
C HIS A 653 -9.19 25.14 2.22
N GLU A 654 -10.34 25.51 2.76
CA GLU A 654 -11.48 24.62 2.95
C GLU A 654 -11.95 24.02 1.60
N VAL A 655 -12.28 22.72 1.62
CA VAL A 655 -12.84 21.99 0.48
C VAL A 655 -14.26 21.53 0.79
N THR A 656 -15.00 21.14 -0.25
CA THR A 656 -16.35 20.59 -0.11
C THR A 656 -16.31 19.07 -0.22
N VAL A 657 -16.96 18.38 0.71
CA VAL A 657 -17.17 16.92 0.72
C VAL A 657 -18.65 16.60 0.80
N ASN A 658 -19.05 15.38 0.41
CA ASN A 658 -20.46 15.00 0.33
C ASN A 658 -20.85 13.90 1.33
N HIS A 659 -22.02 14.08 1.96
CA HIS A 659 -22.59 13.09 2.86
C HIS A 659 -22.97 11.79 2.11
N PRO A 660 -22.64 10.59 2.62
CA PRO A 660 -22.73 9.34 1.85
C PRO A 660 -24.14 8.77 1.66
N VAL A 661 -25.16 9.46 2.18
CA VAL A 661 -26.59 9.09 2.04
C VAL A 661 -27.36 10.21 1.33
N SER A 662 -27.47 11.39 1.94
CA SER A 662 -28.17 12.52 1.33
C SER A 662 -27.46 13.15 0.12
N GLY A 663 -26.14 12.97 -0.03
CA GLY A 663 -25.36 13.72 -1.03
C GLY A 663 -25.13 15.19 -0.67
N ALA A 664 -25.60 15.64 0.50
CA ALA A 664 -25.46 17.03 0.94
C ALA A 664 -24.00 17.45 1.03
N ALA A 665 -23.71 18.65 0.53
CA ALA A 665 -22.38 19.27 0.57
C ALA A 665 -22.07 19.80 1.98
N THR A 666 -20.87 19.53 2.47
CA THR A 666 -20.36 19.99 3.76
C THR A 666 -18.91 20.47 3.62
N PRO A 667 -18.50 21.51 4.36
CA PRO A 667 -17.12 21.96 4.36
C PRO A 667 -16.19 21.00 5.10
N LEU A 668 -14.95 20.88 4.64
CA LEU A 668 -13.84 20.18 5.29
C LEU A 668 -12.59 21.07 5.28
N GLN A 669 -12.09 21.38 6.47
CA GLN A 669 -10.84 22.10 6.68
C GLN A 669 -9.77 21.13 7.20
N ALA A 670 -8.65 21.02 6.49
CA ALA A 670 -7.50 20.27 7.00
C ALA A 670 -6.86 21.02 8.18
N ALA A 671 -6.33 20.27 9.15
CA ALA A 671 -5.66 20.83 10.33
C ALA A 671 -4.27 21.42 10.05
N GLY A 672 -3.68 21.15 8.87
CA GLY A 672 -2.29 21.50 8.56
C GLY A 672 -1.31 20.51 9.21
N ASN A 673 -0.16 21.02 9.66
CA ASN A 673 0.95 20.24 10.22
C ASN A 673 1.50 19.17 9.25
N GLY A 674 1.43 19.39 7.94
CA GLY A 674 1.79 18.39 6.93
C GLY A 674 0.60 17.85 6.13
N ARG A 675 -0.62 17.94 6.69
CA ARG A 675 -1.85 17.51 6.02
C ARG A 675 -2.31 18.52 4.96
N GLY A 676 -2.98 18.00 3.94
CA GLY A 676 -3.71 18.78 2.94
C GLY A 676 -3.02 18.94 1.59
N TYR A 677 -1.97 18.16 1.33
CA TYR A 677 -1.17 18.28 0.11
C TYR A 677 -0.91 16.94 -0.57
N LEU A 678 -0.78 16.98 -1.90
CA LEU A 678 -0.45 15.84 -2.74
C LEU A 678 0.56 16.26 -3.81
N ARG A 679 1.52 15.41 -4.16
CA ARG A 679 2.36 15.66 -5.33
C ARG A 679 1.61 15.31 -6.63
N PRO A 680 1.91 15.97 -7.75
CA PRO A 680 1.41 15.52 -9.04
C PRO A 680 2.10 14.19 -9.40
N PRO A 681 1.36 13.19 -9.92
CA PRO A 681 2.01 12.02 -10.50
C PRO A 681 2.81 12.42 -11.73
N SER A 682 3.96 11.77 -11.94
CA SER A 682 4.70 11.85 -13.19
C SER A 682 3.85 11.26 -14.32
N LEU A 683 3.91 11.88 -15.50
CA LEU A 683 3.29 11.37 -16.72
C LEU A 683 4.26 10.54 -17.58
N VAL A 684 5.47 10.23 -17.10
CA VAL A 684 6.38 9.31 -17.79
C VAL A 684 5.68 7.97 -17.98
N SER A 685 5.66 7.46 -19.20
CA SER A 685 5.00 6.20 -19.54
C SER A 685 3.52 6.16 -19.16
N LEU A 686 2.82 7.30 -19.25
CA LEU A 686 1.41 7.42 -18.86
C LEU A 686 0.50 6.37 -19.54
N TRP A 687 0.86 5.96 -20.75
CA TRP A 687 0.12 4.94 -21.51
C TRP A 687 0.12 3.56 -20.84
N SER A 688 1.17 3.23 -20.07
CA SER A 688 1.29 1.93 -19.41
C SER A 688 0.68 1.93 -18.02
N THR A 689 0.57 3.08 -17.36
CA THR A 689 0.21 3.21 -15.94
C THR A 689 -1.29 3.38 -15.66
N ALA A 690 -2.11 3.53 -16.70
CA ALA A 690 -3.57 3.60 -16.58
C ALA A 690 -4.16 2.33 -15.93
N PRO A 691 -5.29 2.40 -15.20
CA PRO A 691 -6.18 3.57 -15.01
C PRO A 691 -5.61 4.71 -14.16
N PHE A 692 -6.33 5.82 -14.06
CA PHE A 692 -5.83 7.05 -13.44
C PHE A 692 -6.50 7.40 -12.11
N LEU A 693 -5.97 8.49 -11.53
CA LEU A 693 -6.18 8.99 -10.17
C LEU A 693 -5.49 8.14 -9.11
N LEU A 694 -5.53 8.63 -7.87
CA LEU A 694 -4.77 8.08 -6.75
C LEU A 694 -5.06 6.61 -6.48
N ASN A 695 -6.19 6.08 -6.95
CA ASN A 695 -6.70 4.75 -6.64
C ASN A 695 -7.26 4.00 -7.86
N ASN A 696 -6.83 4.32 -9.09
CA ASN A 696 -7.33 3.70 -10.32
C ASN A 696 -8.86 3.85 -10.54
N SER A 697 -9.50 4.87 -9.96
CA SER A 697 -10.95 5.06 -10.07
C SER A 697 -11.45 5.59 -11.42
N VAL A 698 -10.57 6.15 -12.27
CA VAL A 698 -10.95 6.67 -13.59
C VAL A 698 -10.31 5.82 -14.68
N GLY A 699 -11.16 5.20 -15.51
CA GLY A 699 -10.77 4.24 -16.55
C GLY A 699 -11.40 2.87 -16.41
N HIS A 700 -11.92 2.54 -15.23
CA HIS A 700 -12.70 1.33 -14.98
C HIS A 700 -14.21 1.59 -15.17
N GLU A 701 -14.90 0.73 -15.93
CA GLU A 701 -16.36 0.61 -16.04
C GLU A 701 -16.99 -0.21 -14.91
N ASP A 702 -18.29 -0.01 -14.67
CA ASP A 702 -19.06 -0.70 -13.62
C ASP A 702 -19.10 -2.23 -13.79
N SER A 703 -19.03 -2.73 -15.03
CA SER A 703 -18.96 -4.17 -15.34
C SER A 703 -17.70 -4.86 -14.80
N TYR A 704 -16.64 -4.11 -14.51
CA TYR A 704 -15.39 -4.61 -13.92
C TYR A 704 -15.49 -4.94 -12.43
N TYR A 705 -16.42 -4.28 -11.72
CA TYR A 705 -16.87 -4.69 -10.38
C TYR A 705 -18.14 -5.54 -10.45
N GLY A 706 -18.62 -5.80 -11.66
CA GLY A 706 -19.79 -6.61 -11.96
C GLY A 706 -19.54 -8.07 -11.66
N THR A 707 -20.63 -8.75 -11.33
CA THR A 707 -20.68 -10.13 -10.83
C THR A 707 -20.28 -11.19 -11.85
N ASP A 708 -20.08 -10.81 -13.11
CA ASP A 708 -19.92 -11.71 -14.25
C ASP A 708 -18.45 -11.99 -14.61
N TYR A 709 -17.52 -11.24 -14.01
CA TYR A 709 -16.08 -11.51 -14.10
C TYR A 709 -15.69 -12.84 -13.44
N TYR A 710 -16.59 -13.38 -12.62
CA TYR A 710 -16.45 -14.59 -11.81
C TYR A 710 -16.87 -15.89 -12.51
N ASN A 711 -17.39 -15.83 -13.75
CA ASN A 711 -17.90 -17.03 -14.42
C ASN A 711 -16.78 -17.98 -14.87
N GLN A 712 -16.89 -19.26 -14.48
CA GLN A 712 -16.03 -20.35 -14.97
C GLN A 712 -16.12 -20.43 -16.50
N ASP A 713 -14.97 -20.43 -17.17
CA ASP A 713 -14.93 -20.97 -18.53
C ASP A 713 -14.93 -22.51 -18.49
N TYR A 714 -15.42 -23.11 -19.56
CA TYR A 714 -15.68 -24.54 -19.78
C TYR A 714 -14.52 -25.52 -19.51
N ALA A 715 -13.35 -25.04 -19.10
CA ALA A 715 -12.15 -25.82 -18.79
C ALA A 715 -11.92 -26.10 -17.29
N GLY A 716 -12.85 -25.69 -16.41
CA GLY A 716 -12.84 -26.11 -14.99
C GLY A 716 -11.83 -25.39 -14.08
N GLY A 717 -11.14 -24.35 -14.56
CA GLY A 717 -10.35 -23.42 -13.76
C GLY A 717 -10.82 -21.98 -13.97
N TYR A 718 -10.94 -21.19 -12.90
CA TYR A 718 -11.30 -19.78 -13.00
C TYR A 718 -10.21 -19.01 -13.76
N GLY A 719 -10.56 -18.32 -14.85
CA GLY A 719 -9.62 -17.53 -15.64
C GLY A 719 -8.67 -18.32 -16.57
N ALA A 720 -8.64 -19.65 -16.50
CA ALA A 720 -7.78 -20.49 -17.36
C ALA A 720 -8.22 -20.52 -18.84
N GLY A 721 -9.46 -20.11 -19.14
CA GLY A 721 -10.04 -20.09 -20.50
C GLY A 721 -10.08 -18.72 -21.20
N ARG A 722 -9.98 -17.61 -20.45
CA ARG A 722 -9.93 -16.25 -21.02
C ARG A 722 -8.48 -15.89 -21.33
N GLY A 723 -8.06 -16.18 -22.56
CA GLY A 723 -6.73 -15.94 -23.15
C GLY A 723 -5.67 -15.33 -22.22
N THR A 724 -4.72 -16.13 -21.77
CA THR A 724 -3.60 -15.69 -20.91
C THR A 724 -2.43 -15.10 -21.68
N ALA A 725 -2.58 -14.91 -23.00
CA ALA A 725 -1.49 -14.62 -23.90
C ALA A 725 -1.52 -13.20 -24.46
N CYS A 726 -0.34 -12.62 -24.66
CA CYS A 726 -0.17 -11.43 -25.49
C CYS A 726 0.30 -11.80 -26.90
N PRO A 727 -0.30 -11.23 -27.96
CA PRO A 727 -1.40 -10.25 -27.95
C PRO A 727 -2.74 -10.88 -27.51
N ALA A 728 -3.57 -10.08 -26.83
CA ALA A 728 -4.85 -10.54 -26.30
C ALA A 728 -5.88 -10.80 -27.41
N ALA A 729 -6.80 -11.73 -27.17
CA ALA A 729 -7.93 -11.97 -28.06
C ALA A 729 -8.94 -10.80 -28.04
N ASP A 730 -9.07 -10.12 -26.91
CA ASP A 730 -9.89 -8.92 -26.72
C ASP A 730 -9.00 -7.78 -26.20
N ALA A 731 -8.81 -6.74 -27.02
CA ALA A 731 -8.08 -5.53 -26.62
C ALA A 731 -8.83 -4.72 -25.54
N GLY A 732 -10.10 -5.01 -25.29
CA GLY A 732 -10.91 -4.39 -24.24
C GLY A 732 -10.74 -5.00 -22.84
N ASP A 733 -10.07 -6.15 -22.70
CA ASP A 733 -9.82 -6.81 -21.41
C ASP A 733 -8.80 -5.99 -20.60
N PRO A 734 -9.20 -5.27 -19.54
CA PRO A 734 -8.29 -4.36 -18.83
C PRO A 734 -7.31 -5.10 -17.92
N TYR A 735 -7.40 -6.43 -17.84
CA TYR A 735 -6.63 -7.25 -16.92
C TYR A 735 -5.55 -8.09 -17.61
N LEU A 736 -5.41 -7.92 -18.92
CA LEU A 736 -4.24 -8.38 -19.65
C LEU A 736 -3.24 -7.24 -19.81
N PRO A 737 -1.94 -7.52 -19.64
CA PRO A 737 -0.89 -6.51 -19.68
C PRO A 737 -0.38 -6.20 -21.08
N CYS A 738 -1.08 -6.60 -22.14
CA CYS A 738 -0.64 -6.40 -23.52
C CYS A 738 -0.73 -4.92 -23.92
N VAL A 739 0.05 -4.53 -24.92
CA VAL A 739 0.16 -3.12 -25.35
C VAL A 739 -1.21 -2.55 -25.77
N GLU A 740 -1.98 -3.30 -26.55
CA GLU A 740 -3.32 -2.90 -27.00
C GLU A 740 -4.29 -2.71 -25.84
N ASN A 741 -4.26 -3.61 -24.85
CA ASN A 741 -5.10 -3.53 -23.65
C ASN A 741 -4.77 -2.30 -22.81
N ARG A 742 -3.48 -2.04 -22.58
CA ARG A 742 -3.00 -0.83 -21.90
C ARG A 742 -3.44 0.43 -22.64
N LEU A 743 -3.33 0.46 -23.97
CA LEU A 743 -3.80 1.58 -24.79
C LEU A 743 -5.31 1.79 -24.71
N ALA A 744 -6.11 0.72 -24.67
CA ALA A 744 -7.56 0.83 -24.54
C ALA A 744 -7.95 1.41 -23.16
N VAL A 745 -7.29 0.97 -22.10
CA VAL A 745 -7.47 1.51 -20.75
C VAL A 745 -6.99 2.96 -20.68
N PHE A 746 -5.83 3.29 -21.25
CA PHE A 746 -5.32 4.65 -21.36
C PHE A 746 -6.33 5.57 -22.06
N ASP A 747 -6.80 5.21 -23.27
CA ASP A 747 -7.70 6.05 -24.06
C ASP A 747 -9.02 6.29 -23.34
N ARG A 748 -9.55 5.29 -22.63
CA ARG A 748 -10.75 5.44 -21.78
C ARG A 748 -10.48 6.38 -20.60
N SER A 749 -9.39 6.12 -19.87
CA SER A 749 -9.03 6.86 -18.66
C SER A 749 -8.76 8.33 -18.95
N ILE A 750 -8.01 8.64 -20.01
CA ILE A 750 -7.67 10.03 -20.36
C ILE A 750 -8.89 10.80 -20.87
N ARG A 751 -9.79 10.14 -21.62
CA ARG A 751 -11.03 10.78 -22.09
C ARG A 751 -11.97 11.10 -20.94
N GLN A 752 -12.10 10.20 -19.96
CA GLN A 752 -12.83 10.46 -18.72
C GLN A 752 -12.13 11.53 -17.87
N MET A 753 -10.80 11.56 -17.84
CA MET A 753 -10.05 12.61 -17.16
C MET A 753 -10.33 13.99 -17.78
N LEU A 754 -10.34 14.11 -19.10
CA LEU A 754 -10.62 15.37 -19.79
C LEU A 754 -12.11 15.68 -19.93
N SER A 755 -13.00 14.75 -19.59
CA SER A 755 -14.46 14.93 -19.67
C SER A 755 -15.13 14.44 -18.38
N PRO A 756 -15.04 15.20 -17.27
CA PRO A 756 -15.55 14.77 -15.97
C PRO A 756 -17.01 14.31 -15.96
N GLN A 757 -17.85 14.85 -16.85
CA GLN A 757 -19.25 14.47 -17.03
C GLN A 757 -19.47 13.03 -17.52
N THR A 758 -18.44 12.37 -18.04
CA THR A 758 -18.49 10.95 -18.46
C THR A 758 -17.93 9.99 -17.40
N ARG A 759 -17.40 10.52 -16.29
CA ARG A 759 -16.96 9.71 -15.15
C ARG A 759 -18.17 9.09 -14.45
N ARG A 760 -17.92 8.01 -13.70
CA ARG A 760 -18.92 7.41 -12.82
C ARG A 760 -19.47 8.45 -11.83
N MET A 761 -20.77 8.39 -11.57
CA MET A 761 -21.45 9.16 -10.53
C MET A 761 -22.15 8.20 -9.56
N ASP A 762 -22.18 8.54 -8.28
CA ASP A 762 -22.94 7.79 -7.30
C ASP A 762 -24.40 8.22 -7.42
N LYS A 763 -25.27 7.26 -7.74
CA LYS A 763 -26.72 7.45 -7.87
C LYS A 763 -27.50 6.86 -6.69
N MET A 764 -26.80 6.31 -5.69
CA MET A 764 -27.42 5.73 -4.49
C MET A 764 -27.64 6.77 -3.39
N THR A 765 -27.11 7.98 -3.55
CA THR A 765 -27.41 9.12 -2.69
C THR A 765 -28.74 9.80 -3.09
N GLU A 766 -29.38 10.52 -2.15
CA GLU A 766 -30.63 11.26 -2.44
C GLU A 766 -30.43 12.30 -3.56
N ALA A 767 -29.29 13.00 -3.53
CA ALA A 767 -28.79 13.81 -4.65
C ALA A 767 -27.54 13.14 -5.22
N PRO A 768 -27.46 12.86 -6.54
CA PRO A 768 -26.27 12.26 -7.14
C PRO A 768 -25.01 13.09 -6.89
N VAL A 769 -23.89 12.40 -6.60
CA VAL A 769 -22.59 13.03 -6.34
C VAL A 769 -21.57 12.59 -7.39
N PRO A 770 -20.57 13.43 -7.73
CA PRO A 770 -19.50 13.03 -8.64
C PRO A 770 -18.71 11.85 -8.05
N GLY A 771 -18.16 10.98 -8.90
CA GLY A 771 -17.39 9.81 -8.45
C GLY A 771 -18.27 8.67 -7.95
N TYR A 772 -17.79 7.87 -7.01
CA TYR A 772 -18.58 6.81 -6.35
C TYR A 772 -18.19 6.67 -4.89
N ILE A 773 -19.04 6.02 -4.09
CA ILE A 773 -18.76 5.68 -2.70
C ILE A 773 -18.50 4.18 -2.60
N TYR A 774 -17.50 3.78 -1.80
CA TYR A 774 -17.27 2.37 -1.48
C TYR A 774 -18.43 1.81 -0.66
N ARG A 775 -19.08 0.76 -1.19
CA ARG A 775 -20.27 0.15 -0.59
C ARG A 775 -20.14 -1.35 -0.57
N THR A 776 -20.78 -1.97 0.42
CA THR A 776 -20.88 -3.43 0.50
C THR A 776 -21.59 -3.99 -0.74
N SER A 777 -20.97 -4.96 -1.43
CA SER A 777 -21.54 -5.62 -2.62
C SER A 777 -22.66 -6.61 -2.28
N ALA A 778 -22.75 -7.01 -1.02
CA ALA A 778 -23.69 -7.99 -0.47
C ALA A 778 -23.98 -7.70 1.01
N PRO A 779 -25.06 -8.25 1.57
CA PRO A 779 -25.26 -8.28 3.02
C PRO A 779 -24.07 -8.95 3.70
N SER A 780 -23.51 -8.31 4.72
CA SER A 780 -22.26 -8.76 5.32
C SER A 780 -22.20 -8.55 6.82
N CYS A 781 -21.34 -9.31 7.49
CA CYS A 781 -21.04 -9.14 8.91
C CYS A 781 -19.54 -9.01 9.14
N LEU A 782 -19.16 -8.23 10.16
CA LEU A 782 -17.84 -8.38 10.77
C LEU A 782 -17.87 -9.66 11.60
N ILE A 783 -16.96 -10.61 11.31
CA ILE A 783 -16.94 -11.93 11.95
C ILE A 783 -15.56 -12.15 12.57
N VAL A 784 -15.54 -12.48 13.85
CA VAL A 784 -14.36 -12.90 14.61
C VAL A 784 -14.52 -14.35 15.03
N PRO A 785 -13.83 -15.31 14.38
CA PRO A 785 -13.90 -16.72 14.78
C PRO A 785 -13.40 -16.92 16.21
N ALA A 786 -13.91 -17.96 16.87
CA ALA A 786 -13.63 -18.23 18.28
C ALA A 786 -12.13 -18.38 18.61
N GLY A 787 -11.32 -18.89 17.68
CA GLY A 787 -9.87 -19.00 17.84
C GLY A 787 -9.13 -17.67 17.86
N PHE A 788 -9.72 -16.59 17.32
CA PHE A 788 -9.13 -15.25 17.26
C PHE A 788 -9.71 -14.28 18.30
N VAL A 789 -10.69 -14.71 19.09
CA VAL A 789 -11.20 -13.90 20.20
C VAL A 789 -10.08 -13.68 21.21
N PRO A 790 -9.81 -12.43 21.65
CA PRO A 790 -8.71 -12.14 22.55
C PRO A 790 -8.72 -13.03 23.79
N ASP A 791 -7.55 -13.54 24.19
CA ASP A 791 -7.42 -14.50 25.31
C ASP A 791 -8.00 -13.96 26.63
N LYS A 792 -7.97 -12.63 26.83
CA LYS A 792 -8.57 -11.94 27.98
C LYS A 792 -10.10 -11.96 27.97
N VAL A 793 -10.72 -12.05 26.79
CA VAL A 793 -12.18 -12.04 26.58
C VAL A 793 -12.75 -13.46 26.53
N LYS A 794 -11.98 -14.41 25.97
CA LYS A 794 -12.39 -15.81 25.74
C LYS A 794 -13.08 -16.48 26.95
N PRO A 795 -12.57 -16.40 28.21
CA PRO A 795 -13.21 -17.01 29.38
C PRO A 795 -14.60 -16.45 29.71
N PHE A 796 -14.89 -15.23 29.27
CA PHE A 796 -16.14 -14.52 29.56
C PHE A 796 -17.15 -14.61 28.42
N THR A 797 -16.78 -15.16 27.26
CA THR A 797 -17.66 -15.25 26.07
C THR A 797 -19.00 -15.92 26.37
N GLY A 798 -19.03 -16.97 27.19
CA GLY A 798 -20.27 -17.63 27.61
C GLY A 798 -21.19 -16.75 28.48
N LEU A 799 -20.61 -15.86 29.31
CA LEU A 799 -21.38 -14.86 30.06
C LEU A 799 -21.83 -13.72 29.14
N LEU A 800 -20.93 -13.24 28.27
CA LEU A 800 -21.19 -12.19 27.30
C LEU A 800 -22.27 -12.59 26.29
N ASN A 801 -22.32 -13.86 25.88
CA ASN A 801 -23.41 -14.40 25.05
C ASN A 801 -24.79 -14.24 25.72
N LYS A 802 -24.88 -14.37 27.05
CA LYS A 802 -26.16 -14.23 27.77
C LYS A 802 -26.68 -12.78 27.80
N VAL A 803 -25.77 -11.81 27.85
CA VAL A 803 -26.11 -10.37 27.97
C VAL A 803 -26.04 -9.61 26.65
N ALA A 804 -25.27 -10.11 25.69
CA ALA A 804 -24.99 -9.52 24.39
C ALA A 804 -24.92 -10.61 23.31
N GLY A 805 -25.90 -11.52 23.29
CA GLY A 805 -26.00 -12.62 22.32
C GLY A 805 -26.16 -12.17 20.86
N TRP A 806 -26.49 -10.89 20.66
CA TRP A 806 -26.42 -10.23 19.36
C TRP A 806 -24.98 -10.15 18.84
N ALA A 807 -23.97 -9.97 19.70
CA ALA A 807 -22.56 -9.93 19.33
C ALA A 807 -21.83 -11.25 19.58
N PHE A 808 -21.92 -11.77 20.80
CA PHE A 808 -21.18 -12.96 21.24
C PHE A 808 -22.01 -14.22 21.00
N LYS A 809 -21.48 -15.18 20.25
CA LYS A 809 -22.18 -16.41 19.88
C LYS A 809 -21.85 -17.57 20.81
N LYS A 810 -22.64 -18.64 20.73
CA LYS A 810 -22.54 -19.81 21.62
C LYS A 810 -21.24 -20.59 21.42
N ASP A 811 -20.70 -20.57 20.21
CA ASP A 811 -19.41 -21.17 19.85
C ASP A 811 -18.22 -20.30 20.29
N GLY A 812 -18.48 -19.14 20.89
CA GLY A 812 -17.46 -18.19 21.34
C GLY A 812 -17.04 -17.16 20.29
N SER A 813 -17.57 -17.21 19.05
CA SER A 813 -17.30 -16.21 18.03
C SER A 813 -17.97 -14.86 18.33
N ILE A 814 -17.47 -13.79 17.71
CA ILE A 814 -18.08 -12.45 17.78
C ILE A 814 -18.56 -12.07 16.38
N THR A 815 -19.80 -11.58 16.25
CA THR A 815 -20.28 -11.01 15.00
C THR A 815 -20.91 -9.65 15.20
N VAL A 816 -20.76 -8.75 14.22
CA VAL A 816 -21.44 -7.46 14.20
C VAL A 816 -22.07 -7.27 12.83
N GLY A 817 -23.37 -6.96 12.81
CA GLY A 817 -24.18 -6.88 11.58
C GLY A 817 -25.56 -7.50 11.80
N PRO A 818 -26.27 -7.88 10.72
CA PRO A 818 -25.83 -7.76 9.34
C PRO A 818 -25.89 -6.31 8.83
N PHE A 819 -24.86 -5.89 8.12
CA PHE A 819 -24.87 -4.67 7.33
C PHE A 819 -25.55 -4.97 5.98
N PRO A 820 -26.55 -4.18 5.55
CA PRO A 820 -27.21 -4.43 4.27
C PRO A 820 -26.25 -4.20 3.10
N ALA A 821 -26.61 -4.73 1.92
CA ALA A 821 -25.93 -4.36 0.68
C ALA A 821 -26.06 -2.85 0.44
N GLY A 822 -25.05 -2.22 -0.14
CA GLY A 822 -25.02 -0.77 -0.34
C GLY A 822 -24.58 0.05 0.89
N PHE A 823 -24.29 -0.59 2.03
CA PHE A 823 -23.78 0.09 3.22
C PHE A 823 -22.42 0.74 2.92
N PRO A 824 -22.21 2.05 3.18
CA PRO A 824 -20.95 2.70 2.90
C PRO A 824 -19.83 2.16 3.80
N VAL A 825 -18.84 1.48 3.22
CA VAL A 825 -17.77 0.79 3.96
C VAL A 825 -16.99 1.77 4.83
N ASN A 826 -16.64 2.92 4.25
CA ASN A 826 -15.87 3.97 4.93
C ASN A 826 -16.62 4.61 6.10
N ALA A 827 -17.95 4.46 6.21
CA ALA A 827 -18.66 4.95 7.38
C ALA A 827 -18.17 4.22 8.64
N LEU A 828 -17.85 2.93 8.56
CA LEU A 828 -17.29 2.19 9.69
C LEU A 828 -15.79 2.43 9.83
N THR A 829 -15.03 2.31 8.74
CA THR A 829 -13.56 2.27 8.81
C THR A 829 -12.91 3.63 9.02
N ASN A 830 -13.62 4.73 8.72
CA ASN A 830 -13.10 6.07 8.98
C ASN A 830 -13.41 6.58 10.40
N THR A 831 -13.99 5.74 11.27
CA THR A 831 -14.35 6.14 12.64
C THR A 831 -13.10 6.43 13.47
N GLU A 832 -12.98 7.67 13.96
CA GLU A 832 -11.86 8.10 14.80
C GLU A 832 -12.01 7.56 16.23
N LEU A 833 -11.38 6.42 16.51
CA LEU A 833 -11.47 5.77 17.82
C LEU A 833 -10.55 6.39 18.87
N LEU A 834 -9.44 7.00 18.44
CA LEU A 834 -8.47 7.66 19.30
C LEU A 834 -8.09 9.01 18.69
N PRO A 835 -7.86 10.03 19.52
CA PRO A 835 -7.40 11.34 19.07
C PRO A 835 -5.98 11.25 18.49
N ASP A 836 -5.72 12.03 17.45
CA ASP A 836 -4.38 12.18 16.88
C ASP A 836 -3.39 12.77 17.89
N ASN A 837 -2.09 12.54 17.65
CA ASN A 837 -1.04 13.02 18.54
C ASN A 837 -1.02 14.55 18.65
N ASP A 838 -1.30 15.25 17.54
CA ASP A 838 -1.30 16.71 17.41
C ASP A 838 -2.68 17.36 17.57
N GLU A 839 -3.73 16.62 17.94
CA GLU A 839 -5.05 17.21 18.20
C GLU A 839 -5.03 18.10 19.47
N GLU A 840 -5.40 19.37 19.34
CA GLU A 840 -5.36 20.37 20.42
C GLU A 840 -6.24 19.99 21.63
N SER A 841 -7.39 19.34 21.41
CA SER A 841 -8.33 18.96 22.46
C SER A 841 -8.74 17.49 22.35
N LYS A 842 -7.85 16.59 22.79
CA LYS A 842 -8.12 15.14 22.87
C LYS A 842 -9.43 14.79 23.60
N PHE A 843 -9.84 15.61 24.57
CA PHE A 843 -11.11 15.43 25.28
C PHE A 843 -12.34 15.65 24.39
N ALA A 844 -12.24 16.45 23.33
CA ALA A 844 -13.33 16.65 22.37
C ALA A 844 -13.65 15.36 21.60
N ASN A 845 -12.64 14.65 21.09
CA ASN A 845 -12.81 13.33 20.47
C ASN A 845 -13.50 12.35 21.44
N TYR A 846 -12.97 12.18 22.66
CA TYR A 846 -13.59 11.30 23.66
C TYR A 846 -15.03 11.70 24.01
N LYS A 847 -15.33 13.00 24.10
CA LYS A 847 -16.68 13.49 24.34
C LYS A 847 -17.64 13.11 23.21
N ARG A 848 -17.20 13.16 21.94
CA ARG A 848 -18.00 12.72 20.78
C ARG A 848 -18.28 11.22 20.85
N LEU A 849 -17.27 10.41 21.16
CA LEU A 849 -17.42 8.96 21.33
C LEU A 849 -18.37 8.61 22.47
N ILE A 850 -18.22 9.24 23.64
CA ILE A 850 -19.10 9.03 24.80
C ILE A 850 -20.55 9.43 24.47
N ALA A 851 -20.75 10.54 23.76
CA ALA A 851 -22.08 11.02 23.40
C ALA A 851 -22.80 10.10 22.39
N ASN A 852 -22.07 9.51 21.44
CA ASN A 852 -22.64 8.66 20.39
C ASN A 852 -22.66 7.17 20.74
N GLY A 853 -21.77 6.72 21.65
CA GLY A 853 -21.54 5.32 21.99
C GLY A 853 -22.79 4.53 22.36
N PRO A 854 -23.62 4.97 23.32
CA PRO A 854 -24.83 4.23 23.71
C PRO A 854 -25.79 3.97 22.56
N ALA A 855 -25.93 4.93 21.65
CA ALA A 855 -26.83 4.81 20.52
C ALA A 855 -26.24 3.97 19.38
N LEU A 856 -24.92 3.98 19.19
CA LEU A 856 -24.23 3.05 18.29
C LEU A 856 -24.39 1.61 18.79
N ILE A 857 -24.14 1.36 20.07
CA ILE A 857 -24.33 0.05 20.70
C ILE A 857 -25.79 -0.38 20.55
N GLY A 858 -26.75 0.54 20.77
CA GLY A 858 -28.18 0.28 20.53
C GLY A 858 -28.46 -0.15 19.10
N ALA A 859 -27.96 0.60 18.11
CA ALA A 859 -28.13 0.28 16.69
C ALA A 859 -27.53 -1.08 16.33
N PHE A 860 -26.30 -1.38 16.75
CA PHE A 860 -25.67 -2.68 16.50
C PHE A 860 -26.41 -3.83 17.21
N SER A 861 -26.91 -3.60 18.42
CA SER A 861 -27.75 -4.57 19.13
C SER A 861 -29.06 -4.84 18.41
N GLU A 862 -29.68 -3.82 17.79
CA GLU A 862 -30.92 -3.97 17.03
C GLU A 862 -30.73 -4.74 15.71
N LEU A 863 -29.56 -4.60 15.06
CA LEU A 863 -29.19 -5.44 13.90
C LEU A 863 -29.21 -6.93 14.28
N GLY A 864 -28.77 -7.27 15.49
CA GLY A 864 -29.00 -8.59 16.10
C GLY A 864 -27.96 -9.67 15.79
N GLY A 865 -26.98 -9.40 14.92
CA GLY A 865 -25.86 -10.29 14.58
C GLY A 865 -26.27 -11.63 13.98
N GLN A 866 -27.33 -11.61 13.17
CA GLN A 866 -27.75 -12.74 12.34
C GLN A 866 -26.82 -12.79 11.11
N CYS A 867 -25.84 -13.69 11.13
CA CYS A 867 -24.67 -13.66 10.25
C CYS A 867 -24.33 -15.01 9.62
N THR A 868 -25.14 -16.04 9.86
CA THR A 868 -24.99 -17.32 9.13
C THR A 868 -25.36 -17.15 7.66
N PRO A 869 -24.86 -18.02 6.75
CA PRO A 869 -25.24 -17.96 5.35
C PRO A 869 -26.75 -18.01 5.12
N GLU A 870 -27.49 -18.80 5.91
CA GLU A 870 -28.94 -18.91 5.82
C GLU A 870 -29.62 -17.62 6.28
N GLU A 871 -29.15 -17.02 7.39
CA GLU A 871 -29.69 -15.74 7.89
C GLU A 871 -29.42 -14.57 6.94
N LEU A 872 -28.23 -14.51 6.36
CA LEU A 872 -27.87 -13.46 5.39
C LEU A 872 -28.59 -13.62 4.04
N ALA A 873 -29.21 -14.78 3.79
CA ALA A 873 -30.07 -15.02 2.64
C ALA A 873 -31.56 -14.76 2.94
N ASP A 874 -31.95 -14.60 4.22
CA ASP A 874 -33.34 -14.40 4.62
C ASP A 874 -33.80 -12.94 4.36
N PRO A 875 -34.79 -12.72 3.46
CA PRO A 875 -35.29 -11.38 3.17
C PRO A 875 -35.81 -10.62 4.40
N ALA A 876 -36.34 -11.31 5.41
CA ALA A 876 -36.83 -10.67 6.63
C ALA A 876 -35.70 -10.09 7.48
N VAL A 877 -34.56 -10.80 7.54
CA VAL A 877 -33.34 -10.32 8.23
C VAL A 877 -32.79 -9.10 7.52
N LEU A 878 -32.72 -9.13 6.19
CA LEU A 878 -32.23 -8.01 5.38
C LEU A 878 -33.11 -6.77 5.50
N ALA A 879 -34.43 -6.93 5.37
CA ALA A 879 -35.38 -5.83 5.53
C ALA A 879 -35.33 -5.21 6.94
N LYS A 880 -35.10 -6.03 7.97
CA LYS A 880 -34.87 -5.55 9.33
C LYS A 880 -33.57 -4.75 9.42
N ALA A 881 -32.47 -5.24 8.85
CA ALA A 881 -31.19 -4.54 8.89
C ALA A 881 -31.26 -3.16 8.20
N GLU A 882 -31.84 -3.09 7.01
CA GLU A 882 -32.09 -1.82 6.31
C GLU A 882 -32.94 -0.86 7.14
N LYS A 883 -33.99 -1.39 7.78
CA LYS A 883 -34.85 -0.60 8.67
C LYS A 883 -34.08 -0.06 9.86
N VAL A 884 -33.29 -0.88 10.54
CA VAL A 884 -32.49 -0.45 11.70
C VAL A 884 -31.49 0.62 11.27
N VAL A 885 -30.70 0.40 10.21
CA VAL A 885 -29.71 1.38 9.72
C VAL A 885 -30.35 2.76 9.49
N ARG A 886 -31.53 2.78 8.86
CA ARG A 886 -32.29 4.00 8.59
C ARG A 886 -32.88 4.62 9.86
N ASP A 887 -33.64 3.85 10.63
CA ASP A 887 -34.43 4.34 11.76
C ASP A 887 -33.52 4.80 12.92
N THR A 888 -32.36 4.16 13.11
CA THR A 888 -31.36 4.56 14.12
C THR A 888 -30.41 5.66 13.64
N LYS A 889 -30.47 6.02 12.35
CA LYS A 889 -29.51 6.90 11.66
C LYS A 889 -28.06 6.46 11.86
N LEU A 890 -27.80 5.16 11.69
CA LEU A 890 -26.49 4.57 11.98
C LEU A 890 -25.38 5.26 11.18
N ILE A 891 -25.62 5.50 9.88
CA ILE A 891 -24.62 6.13 9.00
C ILE A 891 -24.33 7.56 9.45
N ASP A 892 -25.34 8.39 9.72
CA ASP A 892 -25.14 9.78 10.17
C ASP A 892 -24.31 9.87 11.46
N ARG A 893 -24.53 8.92 12.40
CA ARG A 893 -23.76 8.85 13.65
C ARG A 893 -22.30 8.50 13.40
N LEU A 894 -22.05 7.55 12.50
CA LEU A 894 -20.70 7.16 12.12
C LEU A 894 -19.98 8.30 11.38
N VAL A 895 -20.68 9.00 10.48
CA VAL A 895 -20.16 10.21 9.82
C VAL A 895 -19.77 11.28 10.84
N GLY A 896 -20.55 11.47 11.89
CA GLY A 896 -20.24 12.40 12.99
C GLY A 896 -19.03 12.01 13.85
N LEU A 897 -18.51 10.79 13.69
CA LEU A 897 -17.29 10.29 14.31
C LEU A 897 -16.16 10.07 13.31
N SER A 898 -16.36 10.45 12.05
CA SER A 898 -15.40 10.19 11.00
C SER A 898 -14.18 11.10 11.11
N LYS A 899 -12.98 10.51 11.03
CA LYS A 899 -11.72 11.25 10.90
C LYS A 899 -11.64 11.97 9.55
N CYS A 900 -12.15 11.33 8.50
CA CYS A 900 -12.26 11.91 7.18
C CYS A 900 -13.66 11.69 6.58
N PRO A 901 -14.49 12.74 6.52
CA PRO A 901 -15.85 12.64 5.98
C PRO A 901 -15.93 12.76 4.44
N ASP A 902 -14.81 12.59 3.72
CA ASP A 902 -14.84 12.50 2.25
C ASP A 902 -15.03 11.06 1.77
N TYR A 903 -16.30 10.69 1.58
CA TYR A 903 -16.69 9.36 1.13
C TYR A 903 -16.62 9.18 -0.39
N VAL A 904 -16.45 10.27 -1.14
CA VAL A 904 -16.34 10.23 -2.60
C VAL A 904 -14.92 9.83 -2.96
N VAL A 905 -14.79 8.60 -3.43
CA VAL A 905 -13.52 7.89 -3.63
C VAL A 905 -12.52 8.63 -4.51
N ASN A 906 -13.00 9.26 -5.58
CA ASN A 906 -12.27 10.32 -6.27
C ASN A 906 -13.18 11.03 -7.28
N GLY A 907 -13.38 12.33 -7.12
CA GLY A 907 -14.00 13.16 -8.15
C GLY A 907 -13.06 13.41 -9.34
N GLY A 908 -11.74 13.37 -9.13
CA GLY A 908 -10.69 13.78 -10.06
C GLY A 908 -10.61 15.30 -10.24
N HIS A 909 -9.46 15.81 -10.67
CA HIS A 909 -9.32 17.24 -10.98
C HIS A 909 -10.10 17.64 -12.24
N THR A 910 -10.37 18.94 -12.42
CA THR A 910 -11.09 19.49 -13.58
C THR A 910 -10.18 20.19 -14.59
N PHE A 911 -8.85 20.19 -14.40
CA PHE A 911 -7.92 20.71 -15.40
C PHE A 911 -8.13 20.05 -16.77
N GLY A 912 -8.25 20.87 -17.81
CA GLY A 912 -8.53 20.43 -19.18
C GLY A 912 -9.99 20.12 -19.51
N ALA A 913 -10.92 20.19 -18.54
CA ALA A 913 -12.33 19.87 -18.77
C ALA A 913 -13.02 20.82 -19.76
N ASP A 914 -12.65 22.10 -19.73
CA ASP A 914 -13.25 23.16 -20.56
C ASP A 914 -12.65 23.25 -21.98
N LEU A 915 -11.64 22.41 -22.28
CA LEU A 915 -11.03 22.37 -23.62
C LEU A 915 -12.07 21.96 -24.68
N PRO A 916 -12.03 22.56 -25.89
CA PRO A 916 -12.76 22.02 -27.03
C PRO A 916 -12.41 20.56 -27.30
N GLN A 917 -13.34 19.79 -27.86
CA GLN A 917 -13.10 18.36 -28.13
C GLN A 917 -11.89 18.11 -29.06
N SER A 918 -11.62 19.02 -30.00
CA SER A 918 -10.43 18.98 -30.86
C SER A 918 -9.14 19.11 -30.06
N ASP A 919 -9.10 20.01 -29.07
CA ASP A 919 -7.92 20.21 -28.21
C ASP A 919 -7.73 19.06 -27.23
N LYS A 920 -8.82 18.44 -26.76
CA LYS A 920 -8.75 17.20 -25.98
C LYS A 920 -8.14 16.06 -26.78
N ASN A 921 -8.57 15.88 -28.03
CA ASN A 921 -8.00 14.85 -28.91
C ASN A 921 -6.52 15.15 -29.21
N ALA A 922 -6.18 16.40 -29.52
CA ALA A 922 -4.81 16.85 -29.72
C ALA A 922 -3.91 16.56 -28.53
N LEU A 923 -4.37 16.90 -27.31
CA LEU A 923 -3.66 16.59 -26.08
C LEU A 923 -3.44 15.09 -25.92
N ILE A 924 -4.47 14.27 -26.09
CA ILE A 924 -4.37 12.79 -26.01
C ILE A 924 -3.36 12.27 -27.02
N SER A 925 -3.39 12.79 -28.25
CA SER A 925 -2.45 12.45 -29.30
C SER A 925 -1.00 12.74 -28.87
N TYR A 926 -0.73 13.90 -28.25
CA TYR A 926 0.58 14.26 -27.73
C TYR A 926 1.02 13.38 -26.54
N LEU A 927 0.13 13.13 -25.57
CA LEU A 927 0.41 12.33 -24.37
C LEU A 927 0.84 10.89 -24.67
N LYS A 928 0.47 10.33 -25.83
CA LYS A 928 0.95 9.01 -26.27
C LYS A 928 2.47 8.97 -26.54
N GLN A 929 3.15 10.12 -26.59
CA GLN A 929 4.62 10.20 -26.75
C GLN A 929 5.40 10.11 -25.43
N PHE A 930 4.70 10.14 -24.29
CA PHE A 930 5.33 10.24 -22.97
C PHE A 930 5.83 8.89 -22.46
#